data_AF-A0A2A5S396-F1
#
_entry.id   AF-A0A2A5S396-F1
#
_cell.length_a   1.000
_cell.length_b   1.000
_cell.length_c   1.000
_cell.angle_alpha   90.00
_cell.angle_beta   90.00
_cell.angle_gamma   90.00
#
_symmetry.space_group_name_H-M   'P 1'
#
loop_
_entity.id
_entity.type
_entity.pdbx_description
1 polymer ?
#
loop_
_entity_poly.entity_id
_entity_poly.type
_entity_poly.pdbx_seq_one_letter_code
_entity_poly.pdbx_strand_id
1 'polypeptide(L)'
;MSKKMGLVGVLFFLSLFLSMQSVQAQVKTQKITCLEEPSWVFKTGMSRGKYHDRQDLGLVLNSGATIKIRKSNTSDGYKNLNFRLLGNNRNAEKSVSLTGDWQTIKIESSGVPFIDTPYGTTDTEIEYEIEGSATPLPIYEKNTSEAKFFSEWDGSDAPFALVKGDKFQLLIPLAEKNKTKRLPDFDTLDTYMTYQDSIITYYDDTMGLSSTTGFNKTPKNRFFLKGDGGTPSGVGAYYGNNYTANGYSTVVGMWMSKWDWGTLHELGHAYQPSYNNKGMYTGEVSNNLLAVLFTYEHRGKTIGDKKSWLYNYNKKKSVEDSLYQLLVEQQKSYADLDHRRRLILLSDLTQSAGKENWTKFNVFYREAINNGNIAVKNLSLPDLFTFYYSDQTKKDYSPIFNKWGLSLTATRQPTINRGNDYPAVSSLVDVVPKDKLDEAVTALSQNLLIDSKFNLVTNQDLIGMNLSGGSLTIHLKIDEFAQLKGKTLALKDGQRVVKEVTIDSPELVIPDMKNGIYTMAFPETERRYDIDNHYAYVRDTQNDTQVNFTVLNGSQLFDETIRFRGWSYEFATIKTDFQNQNLTFDVFTKNPHSRYAGELYASLKIFDELGNLVYEKDIDGTNAKLEKVDIPIKEGFQIQIFHAETKNRLTSTTTGLIDAKRKTNTLLVKNGYLVNQNGEPDTASRVEKIISAIDNLKKDPAISEIKDSPEKNQIIVAILALPEKDRDKLLVAYQDFLNLRPGVMTLYYLDEDRQVIAAPDSQTGRFGESRQCQAKNIPGYQLKEGTASIELRYQLKPISHTFIYKKVAKPVLPINKLVLKDVTLIQGDAWDPELAIAELIKDDAPYAFSDAVKSGLLTYTPKTLNTDKAGVYEVNYSYAGVTSVAKITVQAGKQSIDAKDSTLFIGDKWSAEDNFISTTDKSGHMMSFNPSMVSHDVDTSKAGIYRVSYRNGSATKTITVTVKERSSGIHQENTQSPKDKPVVTGNTNNSYDKGKDRLKVLPKTGETSPKIKILVGITMVLTACLVSYKVRKRTD
;
A
#
# COMPACT_ATOMS: atom_id res chain seq x y z
N MET A 1 -79.16 84.61 -31.64
CA MET A 1 -79.49 83.53 -32.59
C MET A 1 -78.50 82.38 -32.40
N SER A 2 -79.02 81.17 -32.18
CA SER A 2 -78.41 79.83 -32.35
C SER A 2 -77.15 79.47 -31.53
N LYS A 3 -77.27 78.80 -30.37
CA LYS A 3 -77.27 77.32 -30.18
C LYS A 3 -75.98 76.59 -30.61
N LYS A 4 -75.21 76.14 -29.61
CA LYS A 4 -74.71 74.77 -29.33
C LYS A 4 -73.61 74.90 -28.24
N MET A 5 -73.88 74.64 -26.96
CA MET A 5 -73.72 73.35 -26.25
C MET A 5 -72.43 72.63 -26.66
N GLY A 6 -71.47 72.27 -25.81
CA GLY A 6 -71.34 72.26 -24.36
C GLY A 6 -70.23 71.26 -23.99
N LEU A 7 -69.43 71.60 -22.97
CA LEU A 7 -68.67 70.68 -22.09
C LEU A 7 -67.63 69.71 -22.72
N VAL A 8 -66.35 70.11 -22.70
CA VAL A 8 -65.19 69.19 -22.71
C VAL A 8 -64.48 69.37 -21.36
N GLY A 9 -64.91 68.58 -20.40
CA GLY A 9 -64.36 68.52 -19.05
C GLY A 9 -65.10 67.41 -18.32
N VAL A 10 -64.36 66.46 -17.77
CA VAL A 10 -64.79 65.14 -17.25
C VAL A 10 -64.80 64.03 -18.32
N LEU A 11 -63.61 63.61 -18.77
CA LEU A 11 -63.38 62.32 -19.45
C LEU A 11 -61.93 61.81 -19.23
N PHE A 12 -61.42 61.95 -18.00
CA PHE A 12 -60.13 61.35 -17.60
C PHE A 12 -60.16 60.64 -16.22
N PHE A 13 -61.36 60.39 -15.69
CA PHE A 13 -61.58 59.67 -14.44
C PHE A 13 -62.80 58.75 -14.58
N LEU A 14 -62.75 57.80 -15.52
CA LEU A 14 -63.57 56.58 -15.51
C LEU A 14 -63.06 55.60 -16.61
N SER A 15 -61.84 55.11 -16.46
CA SER A 15 -61.37 53.92 -17.21
C SER A 15 -60.48 52.98 -16.39
N LEU A 16 -60.19 53.32 -15.13
CA LEU A 16 -59.73 52.35 -14.13
C LEU A 16 -60.96 51.76 -13.44
N PHE A 17 -61.49 50.66 -13.99
CA PHE A 17 -62.24 49.58 -13.33
C PHE A 17 -63.05 48.90 -14.44
N LEU A 18 -62.79 47.60 -14.66
CA LEU A 18 -63.34 46.69 -15.68
C LEU A 18 -62.46 46.46 -16.93
N SER A 19 -61.36 45.75 -16.72
CA SER A 19 -61.11 44.51 -17.47
C SER A 19 -60.35 43.50 -16.60
N MET A 20 -60.93 43.11 -15.47
CA MET A 20 -60.72 41.73 -15.01
C MET A 20 -61.50 40.83 -15.97
N GLN A 21 -60.95 40.60 -17.16
CA GLN A 21 -61.29 39.39 -17.88
C GLN A 21 -60.68 38.25 -17.07
N SER A 22 -61.52 37.37 -16.54
CA SER A 22 -61.11 36.04 -16.13
C SER A 22 -60.40 35.41 -17.32
N VAL A 23 -59.07 35.35 -17.27
CA VAL A 23 -58.28 34.59 -18.24
C VAL A 23 -58.76 33.16 -18.13
N GLN A 24 -59.45 32.67 -19.16
CA GLN A 24 -59.66 31.24 -19.31
C GLN A 24 -58.29 30.57 -19.26
N ALA A 25 -58.12 29.62 -18.35
CA ALA A 25 -56.89 28.87 -18.19
C ALA A 25 -56.53 28.20 -19.54
N GLN A 26 -55.55 28.76 -20.26
CA GLN A 26 -55.07 28.17 -21.50
C GLN A 26 -54.05 27.10 -21.16
N VAL A 27 -54.31 25.87 -21.60
CA VAL A 27 -53.33 24.79 -21.51
C VAL A 27 -52.11 25.16 -22.36
N LYS A 28 -50.95 25.25 -21.70
CA LYS A 28 -49.65 25.43 -22.32
C LYS A 28 -48.91 24.11 -22.32
N THR A 29 -48.21 23.86 -23.40
CA THR A 29 -47.38 22.67 -23.58
C THR A 29 -45.92 23.07 -23.57
N GLN A 30 -45.08 22.32 -22.82
CA GLN A 30 -43.64 22.53 -22.81
C GLN A 30 -42.90 21.22 -23.00
N LYS A 31 -42.05 21.20 -24.03
CA LYS A 31 -41.09 20.15 -24.27
C LYS A 31 -39.99 20.20 -23.20
N ILE A 32 -39.69 19.04 -22.62
CA ILE A 32 -38.64 18.85 -21.62
C ILE A 32 -37.56 17.96 -22.22
N THR A 33 -36.38 18.53 -22.45
CA THR A 33 -35.26 17.79 -23.04
C THR A 33 -34.67 16.81 -22.05
N CYS A 34 -34.18 15.66 -22.53
CA CYS A 34 -33.47 14.70 -21.69
C CYS A 34 -31.94 14.88 -21.73
N LEU A 35 -31.26 14.33 -20.73
CA LEU A 35 -29.81 14.18 -20.72
C LEU A 35 -29.41 12.71 -20.64
N GLU A 36 -28.23 12.39 -21.15
CA GLU A 36 -27.59 11.11 -20.88
C GLU A 36 -27.27 10.99 -19.38
N GLU A 37 -27.65 9.88 -18.75
CA GLU A 37 -27.26 9.63 -17.36
C GLU A 37 -25.73 9.43 -17.28
N PRO A 38 -24.99 10.24 -16.49
CA PRO A 38 -23.57 10.03 -16.27
C PRO A 38 -23.34 8.87 -15.28
N SER A 39 -23.84 7.68 -15.62
CA SER A 39 -23.80 6.49 -14.79
C SER A 39 -22.35 6.09 -14.43
N TRP A 40 -21.38 6.43 -15.29
CA TRP A 40 -19.96 6.22 -15.02
C TRP A 40 -19.44 7.03 -13.83
N VAL A 41 -20.04 8.19 -13.54
CA VAL A 41 -19.76 8.98 -12.34
C VAL A 41 -20.57 8.43 -11.17
N PHE A 42 -21.88 8.26 -11.34
CA PHE A 42 -22.79 7.91 -10.23
C PHE A 42 -22.48 6.55 -9.59
N LYS A 43 -22.05 5.56 -10.38
CA LYS A 43 -21.63 4.24 -9.86
C LYS A 43 -20.46 4.33 -8.88
N THR A 44 -19.61 5.36 -9.00
CA THR A 44 -18.49 5.57 -8.07
C THR A 44 -18.94 6.12 -6.73
N GLY A 45 -20.19 6.57 -6.59
CA GLY A 45 -20.72 7.27 -5.42
C GLY A 45 -20.67 8.80 -5.52
N MET A 46 -19.91 9.35 -6.48
CA MET A 46 -19.94 10.79 -6.75
C MET A 46 -21.33 11.21 -7.26
N SER A 47 -21.82 12.35 -6.77
CA SER A 47 -23.11 12.87 -7.20
C SER A 47 -23.00 13.84 -8.38
N ARG A 48 -21.95 14.66 -8.44
CA ARG A 48 -21.68 15.64 -9.51
C ARG A 48 -22.94 16.38 -10.03
N GLY A 49 -23.83 16.80 -9.13
CA GLY A 49 -25.09 17.48 -9.49
C GLY A 49 -26.20 16.54 -10.02
N LYS A 50 -26.27 15.29 -9.55
CA LYS A 50 -27.17 14.23 -10.06
C LYS A 50 -28.63 14.64 -10.22
N TYR A 51 -29.17 15.47 -9.33
CA TYR A 51 -30.56 15.96 -9.45
C TYR A 51 -30.64 17.48 -9.48
N HIS A 52 -29.59 18.13 -9.97
CA HIS A 52 -29.48 19.59 -9.96
C HIS A 52 -30.00 20.21 -11.26
N ASP A 53 -29.73 19.60 -12.42
CA ASP A 53 -30.13 20.14 -13.72
C ASP A 53 -31.65 20.21 -13.87
N ARG A 54 -32.16 21.35 -14.34
CA ARG A 54 -33.58 21.56 -14.51
C ARG A 54 -33.94 22.55 -15.61
N GLN A 55 -35.19 22.46 -16.05
CA GLN A 55 -35.79 23.31 -17.07
C GLN A 55 -36.87 24.18 -16.45
N ASP A 56 -36.75 25.49 -16.60
CA ASP A 56 -37.70 26.48 -16.11
C ASP A 56 -38.92 26.60 -17.04
N LEU A 57 -40.07 27.06 -16.53
CA LEU A 57 -41.25 27.37 -17.36
C LEU A 57 -41.28 28.84 -17.86
N GLY A 58 -40.17 29.58 -17.74
CA GLY A 58 -40.06 30.98 -18.20
C GLY A 58 -40.86 32.01 -17.39
N LEU A 59 -41.35 31.66 -16.20
CA LEU A 59 -42.20 32.54 -15.38
C LEU A 59 -41.96 32.38 -13.88
N VAL A 60 -42.37 33.38 -13.10
CA VAL A 60 -42.51 33.32 -11.64
C VAL A 60 -43.99 33.20 -11.32
N LEU A 61 -44.37 32.18 -10.56
CA LEU A 61 -45.73 32.06 -10.02
C LEU A 61 -45.82 32.93 -8.76
N ASN A 62 -46.74 33.89 -8.73
CA ASN A 62 -46.89 34.80 -7.60
C ASN A 62 -47.75 34.17 -6.48
N SER A 63 -47.55 34.61 -5.24
CA SER A 63 -48.41 34.19 -4.11
C SER A 63 -49.90 34.38 -4.46
N GLY A 64 -50.70 33.36 -4.17
CA GLY A 64 -52.13 33.29 -4.50
C GLY A 64 -52.45 32.65 -5.85
N ALA A 65 -51.46 32.44 -6.73
CA ALA A 65 -51.67 31.70 -7.97
C ALA A 65 -51.88 30.20 -7.74
N THR A 66 -52.38 29.51 -8.76
CA THR A 66 -52.47 28.06 -8.82
C THR A 66 -51.90 27.60 -10.16
N ILE A 67 -51.07 26.56 -10.14
CA ILE A 67 -50.67 25.85 -11.34
C ILE A 67 -51.29 24.46 -11.32
N LYS A 68 -51.98 24.13 -12.40
CA LYS A 68 -52.32 22.75 -12.72
C LYS A 68 -51.29 22.24 -13.71
N ILE A 69 -50.78 21.05 -13.47
CA ILE A 69 -49.70 20.48 -14.28
C ILE A 69 -49.85 18.97 -14.39
N ARG A 70 -49.50 18.43 -15.55
CA ARG A 70 -49.39 16.98 -15.79
C ARG A 70 -48.26 16.68 -16.76
N LYS A 71 -47.81 15.43 -16.75
CA LYS A 71 -46.96 14.86 -17.79
C LYS A 71 -47.85 14.42 -18.96
N SER A 72 -47.81 15.14 -20.08
CA SER A 72 -48.68 14.84 -21.24
C SER A 72 -48.23 13.60 -22.00
N ASN A 73 -46.91 13.35 -22.04
CA ASN A 73 -46.36 12.15 -22.66
C ASN A 73 -46.10 11.05 -21.62
N THR A 74 -46.92 10.01 -21.59
CA THR A 74 -46.76 8.88 -20.64
C THR A 74 -46.06 7.66 -21.24
N SER A 75 -45.72 7.66 -22.54
CA SER A 75 -45.10 6.52 -23.24
C SER A 75 -43.58 6.63 -23.42
N ASP A 76 -42.97 7.72 -22.98
CA ASP A 76 -41.52 8.00 -23.06
C ASP A 76 -40.60 7.20 -22.11
N GLY A 77 -41.16 6.31 -21.28
CA GLY A 77 -40.40 5.48 -20.34
C GLY A 77 -40.02 6.15 -19.01
N TYR A 78 -40.28 7.45 -18.82
CA TYR A 78 -40.04 8.11 -17.53
C TYR A 78 -41.18 7.85 -16.56
N LYS A 79 -40.93 7.01 -15.54
CA LYS A 79 -41.95 6.67 -14.53
C LYS A 79 -42.39 7.86 -13.68
N ASN A 80 -41.49 8.79 -13.36
CA ASN A 80 -41.77 9.99 -12.58
C ASN A 80 -40.98 11.16 -13.16
N LEU A 81 -41.63 12.32 -13.34
CA LEU A 81 -41.00 13.58 -13.72
C LEU A 81 -41.26 14.58 -12.58
N ASN A 82 -40.22 15.17 -11.98
CA ASN A 82 -40.41 15.97 -10.78
C ASN A 82 -40.60 17.45 -11.11
N PHE A 83 -41.74 18.00 -10.69
CA PHE A 83 -41.99 19.42 -10.61
C PHE A 83 -41.44 19.99 -9.30
N ARG A 84 -40.80 21.17 -9.39
CA ARG A 84 -40.28 21.91 -8.24
C ARG A 84 -40.62 23.38 -8.34
N LEU A 85 -41.35 23.89 -7.36
CA LEU A 85 -41.49 25.31 -7.13
C LEU A 85 -40.37 25.77 -6.18
N LEU A 86 -39.37 26.47 -6.71
CA LEU A 86 -38.20 26.91 -5.95
C LEU A 86 -38.17 28.42 -5.70
N GLY A 87 -37.59 28.81 -4.59
CA GLY A 87 -37.36 30.21 -4.22
C GLY A 87 -36.02 30.35 -3.51
N ASN A 88 -35.95 31.24 -2.53
CA ASN A 88 -34.76 31.40 -1.67
C ASN A 88 -35.03 31.00 -0.21
N ASN A 89 -36.04 30.17 0.04
CA ASN A 89 -36.42 29.66 1.36
C ASN A 89 -37.16 28.31 1.20
N ARG A 90 -36.52 27.21 1.63
CA ARG A 90 -37.06 25.85 1.48
C ARG A 90 -38.44 25.64 2.10
N ASN A 91 -38.79 26.40 3.14
CA ASN A 91 -40.07 26.24 3.84
C ASN A 91 -41.25 26.76 3.02
N ALA A 92 -40.97 27.51 1.96
CA ALA A 92 -41.95 28.05 1.01
C ALA A 92 -42.00 27.25 -0.31
N GLU A 93 -41.10 26.28 -0.49
CA GLU A 93 -40.95 25.51 -1.73
C GLU A 93 -41.90 24.32 -1.78
N LYS A 94 -42.27 23.90 -3.00
CA LYS A 94 -43.12 22.72 -3.23
C LYS A 94 -42.44 21.77 -4.21
N SER A 95 -42.66 20.47 -4.06
CA SER A 95 -42.16 19.46 -5.00
C SER A 95 -43.21 18.36 -5.16
N VAL A 96 -43.49 17.99 -6.42
CA VAL A 96 -44.50 16.98 -6.77
C VAL A 96 -43.96 16.12 -7.91
N SER A 97 -44.13 14.79 -7.83
CA SER A 97 -43.89 13.91 -8.98
C SER A 97 -45.11 13.92 -9.89
N LEU A 98 -44.89 14.30 -11.15
CA LEU A 98 -45.90 14.44 -12.18
C LEU A 98 -46.37 13.09 -12.69
N THR A 99 -47.68 12.97 -12.84
CA THR A 99 -48.39 11.84 -13.44
C THR A 99 -49.04 12.24 -14.77
N GLY A 100 -49.67 11.29 -15.46
CA GLY A 100 -50.54 11.60 -16.61
C GLY A 100 -51.80 12.40 -16.22
N ASP A 101 -52.22 12.30 -14.96
CA ASP A 101 -53.36 13.06 -14.43
C ASP A 101 -52.99 14.49 -14.05
N TRP A 102 -53.95 15.40 -14.19
CA TRP A 102 -53.84 16.79 -13.75
C TRP A 102 -53.66 16.90 -12.24
N GLN A 103 -52.58 17.55 -11.82
CA GLN A 103 -52.30 17.85 -10.41
C GLN A 103 -52.37 19.35 -10.20
N THR A 104 -53.13 19.78 -9.18
CA THR A 104 -53.33 21.20 -8.84
C THR A 104 -52.43 21.60 -7.67
N ILE A 105 -51.61 22.63 -7.85
CA ILE A 105 -50.63 23.12 -6.88
C ILE A 105 -50.91 24.59 -6.59
N LYS A 106 -51.32 24.89 -5.35
CA LYS A 106 -51.52 26.25 -4.87
C LYS A 106 -50.20 26.91 -4.46
N ILE A 107 -50.01 28.18 -4.81
CA ILE A 107 -48.80 28.94 -4.58
C ILE A 107 -49.00 29.86 -3.37
N GLU A 108 -48.34 29.55 -2.26
CA GLU A 108 -48.46 30.32 -1.01
C GLU A 108 -47.44 31.45 -0.93
N SER A 109 -46.26 31.23 -1.50
CA SER A 109 -45.18 32.21 -1.63
C SER A 109 -44.68 32.16 -3.06
N SER A 110 -44.30 33.32 -3.59
CA SER A 110 -43.83 33.38 -4.98
C SER A 110 -42.63 32.47 -5.19
N GLY A 111 -42.56 31.82 -6.35
CA GLY A 111 -41.49 30.88 -6.68
C GLY A 111 -41.45 30.57 -8.18
N VAL A 112 -40.35 29.98 -8.61
CA VAL A 112 -40.11 29.61 -10.00
C VAL A 112 -40.42 28.11 -10.18
N PRO A 113 -41.37 27.76 -11.07
CA PRO A 113 -41.63 26.38 -11.43
C PRO A 113 -40.51 25.84 -12.34
N PHE A 114 -39.96 24.71 -11.94
CA PHE A 114 -38.96 23.95 -12.68
C PHE A 114 -39.40 22.50 -12.84
N ILE A 115 -38.91 21.87 -13.89
CA ILE A 115 -38.95 20.43 -14.10
C ILE A 115 -37.53 19.89 -14.00
N ASP A 116 -37.30 18.90 -13.14
CA ASP A 116 -36.02 18.19 -13.08
C ASP A 116 -35.74 17.57 -14.45
N THR A 117 -34.55 17.80 -15.00
CA THR A 117 -34.17 17.28 -16.32
C THR A 117 -34.08 15.74 -16.25
N PRO A 118 -34.90 15.00 -17.02
CA PRO A 118 -34.88 13.55 -16.97
C PRO A 118 -33.62 12.98 -17.62
N TYR A 119 -33.13 11.87 -17.06
CA TYR A 119 -32.06 11.11 -17.70
C TYR A 119 -32.62 10.01 -18.59
N GLY A 120 -32.32 10.06 -19.90
CA GLY A 120 -32.78 9.08 -20.88
C GLY A 120 -32.36 9.42 -22.31
N THR A 121 -33.08 8.87 -23.29
CA THR A 121 -32.76 9.00 -24.73
C THR A 121 -33.84 9.71 -25.54
N THR A 122 -35.00 9.99 -24.94
CA THR A 122 -36.12 10.65 -25.59
C THR A 122 -36.58 11.84 -24.77
N ASP A 123 -36.86 12.96 -25.44
CA ASP A 123 -37.46 14.11 -24.79
C ASP A 123 -38.89 13.77 -24.33
N THR A 124 -39.37 14.48 -23.30
CA THR A 124 -40.73 14.36 -22.78
C THR A 124 -41.48 15.68 -22.92
N GLU A 125 -42.72 15.71 -22.48
CA GLU A 125 -43.59 16.87 -22.58
C GLU A 125 -44.49 16.95 -21.35
N ILE A 126 -44.72 18.18 -20.91
CA ILE A 126 -45.67 18.52 -19.87
C ILE A 126 -46.73 19.47 -20.42
N GLU A 127 -47.89 19.43 -19.80
CA GLU A 127 -48.94 20.41 -19.97
C GLU A 127 -49.19 21.11 -18.64
N TYR A 128 -49.39 22.43 -18.69
CA TYR A 128 -49.73 23.20 -17.51
C TYR A 128 -50.73 24.32 -17.82
N GLU A 129 -51.56 24.64 -16.85
CA GLU A 129 -52.44 25.81 -16.86
C GLU A 129 -52.22 26.63 -15.58
N ILE A 130 -52.25 27.96 -15.71
CA ILE A 130 -52.02 28.88 -14.60
C ILE A 130 -53.29 29.69 -14.38
N GLU A 131 -53.75 29.69 -13.13
CA GLU A 131 -54.82 30.54 -12.64
C GLU A 131 -54.25 31.54 -11.64
N GLY A 132 -54.58 32.82 -11.79
CA GLY A 132 -54.05 33.90 -10.94
C GLY A 132 -52.82 34.62 -11.54
N SER A 133 -52.01 35.23 -10.67
CA SER A 133 -50.92 36.12 -11.11
C SER A 133 -49.62 35.35 -11.38
N ALA A 134 -49.03 35.59 -12.55
CA ALA A 134 -47.68 35.15 -12.91
C ALA A 134 -46.94 36.27 -13.61
N THR A 135 -45.63 36.36 -13.39
CA THR A 135 -44.75 37.36 -13.99
C THR A 135 -43.74 36.65 -14.91
N PRO A 136 -43.37 37.21 -16.08
CA PRO A 136 -42.25 36.67 -16.85
C PRO A 136 -40.99 36.56 -15.99
N LEU A 137 -40.27 35.45 -16.11
CA LEU A 137 -38.98 35.26 -15.42
C LEU A 137 -37.89 35.98 -16.22
N PRO A 138 -37.20 36.98 -15.65
CA PRO A 138 -36.00 37.52 -16.29
C PRO A 138 -34.92 36.45 -16.29
N ILE A 139 -34.41 36.11 -17.48
CA ILE A 139 -33.37 35.10 -17.66
C ILE A 139 -32.17 35.76 -18.33
N TYR A 140 -31.00 35.60 -17.72
CA TYR A 140 -29.73 35.94 -18.33
C TYR A 140 -29.03 34.67 -18.79
N GLU A 141 -28.74 34.61 -20.08
CA GLU A 141 -27.90 33.58 -20.68
C GLU A 141 -26.61 34.23 -21.21
N LYS A 142 -25.56 33.43 -21.41
CA LYS A 142 -24.24 33.94 -21.78
C LYS A 142 -24.32 34.76 -23.07
N ASN A 143 -23.64 35.91 -23.09
CA ASN A 143 -23.65 36.89 -24.20
C ASN A 143 -25.01 37.53 -24.51
N THR A 144 -26.01 37.42 -23.62
CA THR A 144 -27.24 38.21 -23.72
C THR A 144 -27.01 39.64 -23.22
N SER A 145 -27.87 40.58 -23.62
CA SER A 145 -27.73 41.98 -23.21
C SER A 145 -28.10 42.17 -21.73
N GLU A 146 -27.10 42.50 -20.89
CA GLU A 146 -27.33 42.82 -19.47
C GLU A 146 -28.30 43.99 -19.29
N ALA A 147 -28.16 45.03 -20.12
CA ALA A 147 -29.06 46.18 -20.10
C ALA A 147 -30.52 45.76 -20.35
N LYS A 148 -30.74 44.87 -21.33
CA LYS A 148 -32.08 44.31 -21.60
C LYS A 148 -32.58 43.46 -20.43
N PHE A 149 -31.77 42.54 -19.92
CA PHE A 149 -32.10 41.68 -18.78
C PHE A 149 -32.52 42.50 -17.55
N PHE A 150 -31.73 43.51 -17.18
CA PHE A 150 -32.06 44.37 -16.04
C PHE A 150 -33.26 45.28 -16.31
N SER A 151 -33.44 45.78 -17.54
CA SER A 151 -34.62 46.57 -17.91
C SER A 151 -35.90 45.75 -17.82
N GLU A 152 -35.87 44.48 -18.24
CA GLU A 152 -37.01 43.55 -18.12
C GLU A 152 -37.30 43.23 -16.65
N TRP A 153 -36.27 43.04 -15.83
CA TRP A 153 -36.44 42.81 -14.40
C TRP A 153 -36.92 44.05 -13.63
N ASP A 154 -36.48 45.24 -14.02
CA ASP A 154 -36.96 46.51 -13.45
C ASP A 154 -38.40 46.81 -13.85
N GLY A 155 -38.80 46.50 -15.08
CA GLY A 155 -40.17 46.74 -15.56
C GLY A 155 -41.19 45.76 -14.97
N SER A 156 -40.77 44.57 -14.55
CA SER A 156 -41.67 43.51 -14.06
C SER A 156 -41.69 43.35 -12.54
N ASP A 157 -40.64 43.82 -11.84
CA ASP A 157 -40.37 43.52 -10.43
C ASP A 157 -40.58 42.03 -10.07
N ALA A 158 -40.19 41.15 -11.00
CA ALA A 158 -40.28 39.71 -10.80
C ALA A 158 -39.56 39.30 -9.49
N PRO A 159 -40.21 38.52 -8.60
CA PRO A 159 -39.62 38.11 -7.31
C PRO A 159 -38.29 37.38 -7.41
N PHE A 160 -38.00 36.78 -8.58
CA PHE A 160 -36.76 36.09 -8.89
C PHE A 160 -36.32 36.36 -10.33
N ALA A 161 -35.03 36.23 -10.58
CA ALA A 161 -34.42 36.11 -11.89
C ALA A 161 -33.50 34.89 -11.94
N LEU A 162 -33.15 34.44 -13.14
CA LEU A 162 -32.35 33.24 -13.35
C LEU A 162 -31.12 33.56 -14.21
N VAL A 163 -29.94 33.15 -13.76
CA VAL A 163 -28.71 33.14 -14.58
C VAL A 163 -28.42 31.71 -14.99
N LYS A 164 -28.20 31.46 -16.29
CA LYS A 164 -27.96 30.11 -16.84
C LYS A 164 -26.58 30.05 -17.50
N GLY A 165 -25.64 29.40 -16.84
CA GLY A 165 -24.31 29.09 -17.37
C GLY A 165 -24.25 27.72 -18.04
N ASP A 166 -23.07 27.40 -18.58
CA ASP A 166 -22.85 26.13 -19.28
C ASP A 166 -22.88 24.95 -18.30
N LYS A 167 -22.39 25.15 -17.07
CA LYS A 167 -22.31 24.11 -16.03
C LYS A 167 -23.15 24.39 -14.78
N PHE A 168 -23.88 25.50 -14.72
CA PHE A 168 -24.72 25.83 -13.56
C PHE A 168 -25.96 26.67 -13.92
N GLN A 169 -26.89 26.76 -12.97
CA GLN A 169 -28.02 27.69 -12.96
C GLN A 169 -28.06 28.36 -11.58
N LEU A 170 -28.25 29.68 -11.52
CA LEU A 170 -28.34 30.45 -10.28
C LEU A 170 -29.67 31.19 -10.20
N LEU A 171 -30.46 30.89 -9.16
CA LEU A 171 -31.71 31.60 -8.86
C LEU A 171 -31.45 32.79 -7.95
N ILE A 172 -31.73 34.01 -8.43
CA ILE A 172 -31.43 35.28 -7.75
C ILE A 172 -32.74 35.89 -7.23
N PRO A 173 -32.90 36.14 -5.92
CA PRO A 173 -34.06 36.82 -5.38
C PRO A 173 -34.04 38.32 -5.68
N LEU A 174 -35.22 38.93 -5.82
CA LEU A 174 -35.39 40.37 -6.09
C LEU A 174 -34.62 41.27 -5.11
N ALA A 175 -34.55 40.88 -3.84
CA ALA A 175 -33.81 41.61 -2.81
C ALA A 175 -32.32 41.80 -3.12
N GLU A 176 -31.74 40.96 -3.98
CA GLU A 176 -30.34 41.02 -4.38
C GLU A 176 -30.14 41.71 -5.75
N LYS A 177 -31.21 42.09 -6.49
CA LYS A 177 -31.16 42.70 -7.83
C LYS A 177 -30.15 43.84 -7.94
N ASN A 178 -30.18 44.78 -7.00
CA ASN A 178 -29.28 45.95 -7.02
C ASN A 178 -27.82 45.59 -6.78
N LYS A 179 -27.54 44.53 -6.00
CA LYS A 179 -26.18 44.01 -5.82
C LYS A 179 -25.71 43.25 -7.05
N THR A 180 -26.61 42.52 -7.72
CA THR A 180 -26.33 41.84 -8.99
C THR A 180 -25.96 42.83 -10.10
N LYS A 181 -26.55 44.04 -10.12
CA LYS A 181 -26.15 45.13 -11.06
C LYS A 181 -24.75 45.70 -10.79
N ARG A 182 -24.18 45.44 -9.60
CA ARG A 182 -22.94 46.05 -9.11
C ARG A 182 -22.12 45.00 -8.37
N LEU A 183 -21.69 43.97 -9.10
CA LEU A 183 -20.88 42.90 -8.53
C LEU A 183 -19.51 43.46 -8.10
N PRO A 184 -19.00 43.09 -6.91
CA PRO A 184 -17.75 43.64 -6.40
C PRO A 184 -16.50 43.12 -7.14
N ASP A 185 -16.56 41.90 -7.66
CA ASP A 185 -15.40 41.19 -8.23
C ASP A 185 -15.47 40.97 -9.75
N PHE A 186 -16.58 41.37 -10.38
CA PHE A 186 -16.90 41.06 -11.77
C PHE A 186 -17.47 42.30 -12.46
N ASP A 187 -16.98 42.58 -13.66
CA ASP A 187 -17.43 43.73 -14.46
C ASP A 187 -18.80 43.46 -15.09
N THR A 188 -19.08 42.19 -15.44
CA THR A 188 -20.33 41.74 -16.08
C THR A 188 -20.77 40.37 -15.57
N LEU A 189 -22.04 40.02 -15.75
CA LEU A 189 -22.56 38.68 -15.52
C LEU A 189 -21.83 37.60 -16.34
N ASP A 190 -21.40 37.90 -17.56
CA ASP A 190 -20.59 36.97 -18.37
C ASP A 190 -19.23 36.64 -17.72
N THR A 191 -18.56 37.63 -17.12
CA THR A 191 -17.29 37.38 -16.41
C THR A 191 -17.50 36.58 -15.12
N TYR A 192 -18.62 36.78 -14.44
CA TYR A 192 -19.05 35.95 -13.31
C TYR A 192 -19.29 34.50 -13.76
N MET A 193 -20.10 34.30 -14.80
CA MET A 193 -20.45 32.97 -15.30
C MET A 193 -19.20 32.19 -15.74
N THR A 194 -18.28 32.87 -16.45
CA THR A 194 -17.01 32.28 -16.87
C THR A 194 -16.16 31.83 -15.68
N TYR A 195 -16.12 32.62 -14.60
CA TYR A 195 -15.44 32.25 -13.37
C TYR A 195 -16.11 31.06 -12.65
N GLN A 196 -17.44 31.06 -12.58
CA GLN A 196 -18.18 29.97 -11.95
C GLN A 196 -18.02 28.65 -12.70
N ASP A 197 -18.07 28.68 -14.03
CA ASP A 197 -17.82 27.54 -14.90
C ASP A 197 -16.35 27.05 -14.80
N SER A 198 -15.38 27.95 -14.58
CA SER A 198 -13.96 27.56 -14.45
C SER A 198 -13.68 26.77 -13.17
N ILE A 199 -14.37 27.07 -12.06
CA ILE A 199 -14.29 26.26 -10.83
C ILE A 199 -14.77 24.84 -11.10
N ILE A 200 -15.94 24.70 -11.72
CA ILE A 200 -16.55 23.40 -12.00
C ILE A 200 -15.69 22.61 -13.00
N THR A 201 -15.18 23.28 -14.03
CA THR A 201 -14.27 22.68 -15.01
C THR A 201 -13.00 22.18 -14.33
N TYR A 202 -12.40 22.98 -13.45
CA TYR A 202 -11.22 22.58 -12.70
C TYR A 202 -11.47 21.36 -11.80
N TYR A 203 -12.64 21.26 -11.16
CA TYR A 203 -12.99 20.09 -10.36
C TYR A 203 -13.27 18.86 -11.24
N ASP A 204 -13.96 19.02 -12.38
CA ASP A 204 -14.14 17.97 -13.37
C ASP A 204 -12.77 17.42 -13.80
N ASP A 205 -11.84 18.29 -14.22
CA ASP A 205 -10.51 17.93 -14.68
C ASP A 205 -9.66 17.27 -13.58
N THR A 206 -9.67 17.84 -12.37
CA THR A 206 -8.92 17.30 -11.21
C THR A 206 -9.40 15.90 -10.84
N MET A 207 -10.66 15.58 -11.09
CA MET A 207 -11.24 14.25 -10.88
C MET A 207 -11.17 13.35 -12.13
N GLY A 208 -10.55 13.84 -13.21
CA GLY A 208 -10.31 13.12 -14.46
C GLY A 208 -11.52 13.01 -15.38
N LEU A 209 -12.48 13.93 -15.28
CA LEU A 209 -13.69 13.99 -16.08
C LEU A 209 -13.54 14.97 -17.26
N SER A 210 -12.52 14.75 -18.10
CA SER A 210 -12.14 15.65 -19.20
C SER A 210 -12.31 15.04 -20.59
N SER A 211 -12.70 13.76 -20.68
CA SER A 211 -12.91 13.07 -21.97
C SER A 211 -14.25 13.46 -22.61
N THR A 212 -14.39 13.18 -23.91
CA THR A 212 -15.65 13.24 -24.66
C THR A 212 -16.38 11.89 -24.71
N THR A 213 -15.69 10.79 -24.43
CA THR A 213 -16.21 9.41 -24.47
C THR A 213 -15.68 8.54 -23.32
N GLY A 214 -16.27 7.36 -23.13
CA GLY A 214 -15.84 6.38 -22.11
C GLY A 214 -16.18 6.76 -20.68
N PHE A 215 -15.56 6.08 -19.71
CA PHE A 215 -15.83 6.29 -18.27
C PHE A 215 -15.25 7.58 -17.69
N ASN A 216 -14.52 8.35 -18.49
CA ASN A 216 -13.90 9.62 -18.10
C ASN A 216 -14.57 10.81 -18.78
N LYS A 217 -15.75 10.58 -19.40
CA LYS A 217 -16.51 11.59 -20.11
C LYS A 217 -17.01 12.69 -19.17
N THR A 218 -16.94 13.93 -19.61
CA THR A 218 -17.45 15.09 -18.86
C THR A 218 -18.98 15.03 -18.75
N PRO A 219 -19.58 15.07 -17.54
CA PRO A 219 -21.02 15.13 -17.38
C PRO A 219 -21.62 16.45 -17.90
N LYS A 220 -22.79 16.37 -18.54
CA LYS A 220 -23.50 17.54 -19.09
C LYS A 220 -24.49 18.19 -18.11
N ASN A 221 -24.85 17.52 -17.03
CA ASN A 221 -25.80 18.04 -16.06
C ASN A 221 -25.19 19.21 -15.27
N ARG A 222 -25.99 20.28 -15.13
CA ARG A 222 -25.60 21.51 -14.45
C ARG A 222 -25.85 21.45 -12.94
N PHE A 223 -25.10 22.25 -12.19
CA PHE A 223 -25.38 22.55 -10.79
C PHE A 223 -26.54 23.54 -10.66
N PHE A 224 -27.29 23.47 -9.55
CA PHE A 224 -28.33 24.45 -9.24
C PHE A 224 -27.97 25.18 -7.95
N LEU A 225 -27.75 26.48 -8.07
CA LEU A 225 -27.29 27.37 -7.02
C LEU A 225 -28.45 28.26 -6.57
N LYS A 226 -28.63 28.46 -5.27
CA LYS A 226 -29.65 29.37 -4.71
C LYS A 226 -29.28 29.88 -3.32
N GLY A 227 -30.07 30.81 -2.80
CA GLY A 227 -30.14 31.09 -1.37
C GLY A 227 -31.16 30.19 -0.68
N ASP A 228 -31.05 30.02 0.63
CA ASP A 228 -32.01 29.28 1.44
C ASP A 228 -32.12 29.83 2.87
N GLY A 229 -32.86 30.92 3.03
CA GLY A 229 -33.14 31.51 4.35
C GLY A 229 -34.05 30.66 5.24
N GLY A 230 -34.47 29.47 4.79
CA GLY A 230 -35.25 28.53 5.59
C GLY A 230 -34.41 27.53 6.39
N THR A 231 -33.08 27.61 6.29
CA THR A 231 -32.19 26.71 7.03
C THR A 231 -32.20 26.98 8.54
N PRO A 232 -31.92 25.96 9.39
CA PRO A 232 -31.68 26.19 10.81
C PRO A 232 -30.54 27.16 11.06
N SER A 233 -30.64 27.95 12.14
CA SER A 233 -29.58 28.87 12.56
C SER A 233 -28.24 28.14 12.71
N GLY A 234 -27.19 28.69 12.08
CA GLY A 234 -25.82 28.13 12.11
C GLY A 234 -25.42 27.34 10.86
N VAL A 235 -26.35 27.08 9.93
CA VAL A 235 -26.01 26.53 8.61
C VAL A 235 -25.50 27.67 7.71
N GLY A 236 -24.22 27.66 7.38
CA GLY A 236 -23.60 28.67 6.52
C GLY A 236 -23.93 28.47 5.05
N ALA A 237 -23.77 27.25 4.56
CA ALA A 237 -24.14 26.77 3.24
C ALA A 237 -24.24 25.23 3.28
N TYR A 238 -24.73 24.61 2.21
CA TYR A 238 -24.72 23.16 2.08
C TYR A 238 -24.89 22.70 0.63
N TYR A 239 -24.29 21.54 0.32
CA TYR A 239 -24.55 20.76 -0.87
C TYR A 239 -25.62 19.69 -0.61
N GLY A 240 -26.76 19.79 -1.29
CA GLY A 240 -27.86 18.83 -1.21
C GLY A 240 -28.01 17.98 -2.46
N ASN A 241 -28.83 16.94 -2.36
CA ASN A 241 -29.14 16.05 -3.49
C ASN A 241 -29.73 16.80 -4.69
N ASN A 242 -30.58 17.78 -4.43
CA ASN A 242 -31.37 18.46 -5.46
C ASN A 242 -30.79 19.81 -5.86
N TYR A 243 -29.96 20.44 -5.03
CA TYR A 243 -29.36 21.75 -5.29
C TYR A 243 -28.29 22.01 -4.22
N THR A 244 -27.42 22.99 -4.49
CA THR A 244 -26.54 23.56 -3.47
C THR A 244 -27.02 24.97 -3.13
N ALA A 245 -26.95 25.32 -1.85
CA ALA A 245 -27.51 26.58 -1.39
C ALA A 245 -26.65 27.28 -0.35
N ASN A 246 -26.66 28.61 -0.44
CA ASN A 246 -26.25 29.46 0.66
C ASN A 246 -27.28 29.30 1.79
N GLY A 247 -26.82 29.13 3.03
CA GLY A 247 -27.70 28.97 4.19
C GLY A 247 -28.54 30.21 4.52
N TYR A 248 -28.24 31.33 3.85
CA TYR A 248 -29.01 32.57 3.89
C TYR A 248 -29.83 32.74 2.62
N SER A 249 -30.84 33.62 2.67
CA SER A 249 -31.71 33.94 1.53
C SER A 249 -31.02 34.75 0.42
N THR A 250 -29.70 34.95 0.48
CA THR A 250 -28.89 35.80 -0.40
C THR A 250 -27.97 34.96 -1.29
N VAL A 251 -27.49 35.54 -2.40
CA VAL A 251 -26.64 34.82 -3.36
C VAL A 251 -25.37 35.57 -3.75
N VAL A 252 -25.38 36.91 -3.76
CA VAL A 252 -24.27 37.68 -4.34
C VAL A 252 -22.98 37.51 -3.53
N GLY A 253 -23.07 37.58 -2.20
CA GLY A 253 -21.91 37.54 -1.31
C GLY A 253 -21.20 36.18 -1.20
N MET A 254 -21.75 35.11 -1.79
CA MET A 254 -21.16 33.77 -1.79
C MET A 254 -20.97 33.29 -3.23
N TRP A 255 -22.07 33.04 -3.94
CA TRP A 255 -22.03 32.48 -5.30
C TRP A 255 -21.44 33.44 -6.33
N MET A 256 -21.60 34.75 -6.15
CA MET A 256 -21.13 35.76 -7.11
C MET A 256 -19.96 36.59 -6.57
N SER A 257 -19.11 35.98 -5.74
CA SER A 257 -17.90 36.59 -5.18
C SER A 257 -16.69 35.70 -5.49
N LYS A 258 -15.56 36.31 -5.88
CA LYS A 258 -14.33 35.56 -6.17
C LYS A 258 -13.74 34.98 -4.89
N TRP A 259 -13.25 33.75 -4.99
CA TRP A 259 -12.53 33.05 -3.93
C TRP A 259 -13.35 32.78 -2.66
N ASP A 260 -14.67 32.89 -2.74
CA ASP A 260 -15.51 32.55 -1.62
C ASP A 260 -15.35 31.08 -1.25
N TRP A 261 -14.99 30.83 0.02
CA TRP A 261 -14.70 29.48 0.48
C TRP A 261 -15.96 28.61 0.47
N GLY A 262 -17.13 29.18 0.77
CA GLY A 262 -18.40 28.47 0.72
C GLY A 262 -18.67 27.94 -0.69
N THR A 263 -18.52 28.78 -1.71
CA THR A 263 -18.70 28.37 -3.10
C THR A 263 -17.76 27.21 -3.48
N LEU A 264 -16.47 27.33 -3.17
CA LEU A 264 -15.49 26.29 -3.49
C LEU A 264 -15.74 24.98 -2.71
N HIS A 265 -16.09 25.09 -1.43
CA HIS A 265 -16.35 23.97 -0.52
C HIS A 265 -17.59 23.18 -0.91
N GLU A 266 -18.71 23.86 -1.12
CA GLU A 266 -20.00 23.21 -1.41
C GLU A 266 -20.02 22.53 -2.77
N LEU A 267 -19.37 23.14 -3.78
CA LEU A 267 -19.20 22.46 -5.07
C LEU A 267 -18.31 21.21 -4.94
N GLY A 268 -17.32 21.24 -4.03
CA GLY A 268 -16.40 20.13 -3.80
C GLY A 268 -17.10 18.86 -3.29
N HIS A 269 -18.18 19.00 -2.51
CA HIS A 269 -18.97 17.85 -2.03
C HIS A 269 -19.54 16.99 -3.15
N ALA A 270 -19.79 17.58 -4.32
CA ALA A 270 -20.31 16.87 -5.48
C ALA A 270 -19.35 15.78 -6.00
N TYR A 271 -18.06 15.93 -5.72
CA TYR A 271 -16.96 15.13 -6.26
C TYR A 271 -16.45 14.07 -5.29
N GLN A 272 -17.18 13.77 -4.22
CA GLN A 272 -16.74 12.80 -3.21
C GLN A 272 -17.12 11.37 -3.60
N PRO A 273 -16.15 10.47 -3.89
CA PRO A 273 -16.44 9.11 -4.29
C PRO A 273 -16.72 8.21 -3.08
N SER A 274 -17.24 7.02 -3.31
CA SER A 274 -17.57 6.03 -2.27
C SER A 274 -16.37 5.43 -1.53
N TYR A 275 -15.13 5.66 -1.99
CA TYR A 275 -13.96 5.32 -1.17
C TYR A 275 -13.80 6.27 0.02
N ASN A 276 -14.45 7.44 0.01
CA ASN A 276 -14.39 8.37 1.13
C ASN A 276 -14.91 7.71 2.41
N ASN A 277 -14.29 8.06 3.54
CA ASN A 277 -14.63 7.55 4.86
C ASN A 277 -14.42 6.03 5.04
N LYS A 278 -13.85 5.30 4.07
CA LYS A 278 -13.46 3.89 4.25
C LYS A 278 -12.10 3.81 4.93
N GLY A 279 -12.07 3.51 6.23
CA GLY A 279 -10.85 3.42 7.03
C GLY A 279 -10.19 4.77 7.39
N MET A 280 -10.45 5.82 6.61
CA MET A 280 -9.95 7.18 6.84
C MET A 280 -11.05 8.20 6.53
N TYR A 281 -11.43 9.03 7.52
CA TYR A 281 -12.49 10.02 7.36
C TYR A 281 -12.07 11.16 6.42
N THR A 282 -12.83 11.39 5.36
CA THR A 282 -12.59 12.44 4.37
C THR A 282 -13.82 13.25 3.98
N GLY A 283 -14.95 13.07 4.67
CA GLY A 283 -16.25 13.69 4.34
C GLY A 283 -16.24 15.22 4.27
N GLU A 284 -15.48 15.88 5.14
CA GLU A 284 -15.29 17.34 5.14
C GLU A 284 -13.84 17.73 4.81
N VAL A 285 -13.11 16.82 4.16
CA VAL A 285 -11.67 16.96 3.92
C VAL A 285 -11.38 16.89 2.42
N SER A 286 -11.82 15.85 1.71
CA SER A 286 -11.46 15.68 0.29
C SER A 286 -12.12 16.73 -0.62
N ASN A 287 -13.32 17.22 -0.27
CA ASN A 287 -13.96 18.34 -0.95
C ASN A 287 -13.13 19.62 -0.79
N ASN A 288 -12.59 19.84 0.40
CA ASN A 288 -11.70 20.98 0.67
C ASN A 288 -10.34 20.85 -0.04
N LEU A 289 -9.87 19.64 -0.33
CA LEU A 289 -8.65 19.46 -1.13
C LEU A 289 -8.79 20.13 -2.51
N LEU A 290 -9.93 19.94 -3.18
CA LEU A 290 -10.19 20.58 -4.48
C LEU A 290 -10.19 22.13 -4.37
N ALA A 291 -10.82 22.66 -3.32
CA ALA A 291 -10.86 24.10 -3.04
C ALA A 291 -9.46 24.67 -2.75
N VAL A 292 -8.63 23.94 -1.98
CA VAL A 292 -7.25 24.31 -1.70
C VAL A 292 -6.43 24.31 -2.98
N LEU A 293 -6.47 23.23 -3.77
CA LEU A 293 -5.70 23.13 -5.00
C LEU A 293 -6.08 24.24 -5.99
N PHE A 294 -7.38 24.51 -6.17
CA PHE A 294 -7.85 25.62 -7.00
C PHE A 294 -7.29 26.96 -6.50
N THR A 295 -7.38 27.22 -5.20
CA THR A 295 -6.92 28.48 -4.60
C THR A 295 -5.42 28.67 -4.78
N TYR A 296 -4.62 27.65 -4.49
CA TYR A 296 -3.16 27.75 -4.52
C TYR A 296 -2.62 27.84 -5.96
N GLU A 297 -3.16 27.09 -6.90
CA GLU A 297 -2.70 27.12 -8.29
C GLU A 297 -3.07 28.44 -8.99
N HIS A 298 -4.24 29.01 -8.68
CA HIS A 298 -4.68 30.25 -9.36
C HIS A 298 -4.22 31.53 -8.66
N ARG A 299 -3.91 31.49 -7.36
CA ARG A 299 -3.48 32.68 -6.59
C ARG A 299 -2.01 32.65 -6.18
N GLY A 300 -1.34 31.52 -6.35
CA GLY A 300 0.01 31.29 -5.88
C GLY A 300 0.11 31.09 -4.36
N LYS A 301 1.19 30.44 -3.94
CA LYS A 301 1.47 30.05 -2.56
C LYS A 301 1.36 31.20 -1.56
N THR A 302 1.97 32.35 -1.84
CA THR A 302 1.97 33.51 -0.92
C THR A 302 0.57 33.99 -0.57
N ILE A 303 -0.34 34.00 -1.54
CA ILE A 303 -1.74 34.39 -1.30
C ILE A 303 -2.50 33.22 -0.67
N GLY A 304 -2.27 31.98 -1.13
CA GLY A 304 -2.81 30.76 -0.55
C GLY A 304 -2.59 30.71 0.96
N ASP A 305 -1.35 30.84 1.42
CA ASP A 305 -1.00 30.76 2.85
C ASP A 305 -1.69 31.86 3.69
N LYS A 306 -1.88 33.04 3.10
CA LYS A 306 -2.49 34.19 3.78
C LYS A 306 -4.01 34.19 3.77
N LYS A 307 -4.63 33.60 2.75
CA LYS A 307 -6.07 33.77 2.45
C LYS A 307 -6.85 32.46 2.39
N SER A 308 -6.19 31.31 2.38
CA SER A 308 -6.86 30.01 2.39
C SER A 308 -7.38 29.65 3.80
N TRP A 309 -8.48 28.90 3.81
CA TRP A 309 -8.99 28.27 5.02
C TRP A 309 -8.04 27.20 5.59
N LEU A 310 -7.19 26.59 4.74
CA LEU A 310 -6.18 25.58 5.13
C LEU A 310 -5.32 26.06 6.30
N TYR A 311 -4.85 27.31 6.24
CA TYR A 311 -4.04 27.93 7.28
C TYR A 311 -4.78 29.00 8.07
N ASN A 312 -6.11 28.86 8.16
CA ASN A 312 -6.99 29.72 8.95
C ASN A 312 -6.69 31.22 8.73
N TYR A 313 -6.58 31.61 7.45
CA TYR A 313 -6.37 32.99 7.02
C TYR A 313 -5.13 33.65 7.67
N ASN A 314 -3.93 33.23 7.27
CA ASN A 314 -2.64 33.74 7.75
C ASN A 314 -2.25 33.31 9.18
N LYS A 315 -2.73 32.15 9.64
CA LYS A 315 -2.38 31.57 10.95
C LYS A 315 -1.65 30.23 10.82
N LYS A 316 -0.90 30.03 9.73
CA LYS A 316 -0.14 28.81 9.42
C LYS A 316 0.61 28.25 10.64
N LYS A 317 1.48 29.07 11.24
CA LYS A 317 2.25 28.69 12.43
C LYS A 317 1.38 28.13 13.58
N SER A 318 0.27 28.79 13.89
CA SER A 318 -0.63 28.34 14.97
C SER A 318 -1.33 27.02 14.63
N VAL A 319 -1.69 26.80 13.36
CA VAL A 319 -2.31 25.55 12.92
C VAL A 319 -1.30 24.40 12.98
N GLU A 320 -0.09 24.61 12.48
CA GLU A 320 0.98 23.61 12.46
C GLU A 320 1.49 23.28 13.87
N ASP A 321 1.74 24.29 14.71
CA ASP A 321 2.18 24.07 16.09
C ASP A 321 1.12 23.27 16.88
N SER A 322 -0.17 23.52 16.61
CA SER A 322 -1.25 22.72 17.20
C SER A 322 -1.35 21.30 16.62
N LEU A 323 -1.07 21.10 15.33
CA LEU A 323 -1.01 19.77 14.73
C LEU A 323 0.17 18.95 15.29
N TYR A 324 1.33 19.60 15.44
CA TYR A 324 2.52 19.03 16.12
C TYR A 324 2.19 18.61 17.54
N GLN A 325 1.56 19.49 18.32
CA GLN A 325 1.15 19.16 19.68
C GLN A 325 0.25 17.93 19.73
N LEU A 326 -0.73 17.81 18.83
CA LEU A 326 -1.68 16.69 18.83
C LEU A 326 -1.00 15.37 18.42
N LEU A 327 -0.35 15.32 17.25
CA LEU A 327 0.18 14.08 16.71
C LEU A 327 1.51 13.65 17.35
N VAL A 328 2.38 14.61 17.68
CA VAL A 328 3.74 14.31 18.14
C VAL A 328 3.84 14.32 19.65
N GLU A 329 3.35 15.38 20.31
CA GLU A 329 3.50 15.53 21.76
C GLU A 329 2.45 14.74 22.55
N GLN A 330 1.20 14.69 22.06
CA GLN A 330 0.08 13.99 22.71
C GLN A 330 -0.21 12.61 22.13
N GLN A 331 0.51 12.19 21.08
CA GLN A 331 0.35 10.90 20.40
C GLN A 331 -1.11 10.61 19.99
N LYS A 332 -1.82 11.65 19.57
CA LYS A 332 -3.17 11.50 19.00
C LYS A 332 -3.11 10.90 17.61
N SER A 333 -4.24 10.36 17.17
CA SER A 333 -4.40 9.79 15.84
C SER A 333 -5.08 10.77 14.87
N TYR A 334 -5.10 10.43 13.58
CA TYR A 334 -5.88 11.11 12.56
C TYR A 334 -7.36 11.29 12.94
N ALA A 335 -7.92 10.30 13.65
CA ALA A 335 -9.31 10.32 14.08
C ALA A 335 -9.59 11.42 15.14
N ASP A 336 -8.58 11.88 15.86
CA ASP A 336 -8.72 12.95 16.86
C ASP A 336 -8.61 14.36 16.26
N LEU A 337 -8.17 14.47 15.00
CA LEU A 337 -7.92 15.75 14.33
C LEU A 337 -9.22 16.40 13.82
N ASP A 338 -9.24 17.74 13.76
CA ASP A 338 -10.28 18.48 13.04
C ASP A 338 -10.09 18.41 11.52
N HIS A 339 -11.09 18.85 10.77
CA HIS A 339 -11.10 18.77 9.31
C HIS A 339 -9.91 19.51 8.67
N ARG A 340 -9.47 20.63 9.27
CA ARG A 340 -8.37 21.44 8.76
C ARG A 340 -7.03 20.73 8.88
N ARG A 341 -6.74 20.14 10.05
CA ARG A 341 -5.51 19.40 10.28
C ARG A 341 -5.46 18.12 9.46
N ARG A 342 -6.59 17.43 9.31
CA ARG A 342 -6.74 16.31 8.37
C ARG A 342 -6.46 16.71 6.92
N LEU A 343 -6.89 17.91 6.53
CA LEU A 343 -6.67 18.44 5.19
C LEU A 343 -5.20 18.73 4.91
N ILE A 344 -4.45 19.27 5.87
CA ILE A 344 -2.99 19.46 5.74
C ILE A 344 -2.32 18.12 5.40
N LEU A 345 -2.61 17.07 6.17
CA LEU A 345 -2.06 15.73 5.92
C LEU A 345 -2.45 15.16 4.55
N LEU A 346 -3.71 15.35 4.12
CA LEU A 346 -4.16 14.90 2.80
C LEU A 346 -3.52 15.71 1.66
N SER A 347 -3.30 17.02 1.84
CA SER A 347 -2.57 17.87 0.89
C SER A 347 -1.11 17.44 0.78
N ASP A 348 -0.44 17.19 1.91
CA ASP A 348 0.94 16.70 1.95
C ASP A 348 1.08 15.34 1.23
N LEU A 349 0.17 14.40 1.50
CA LEU A 349 0.13 13.09 0.82
C LEU A 349 -0.11 13.22 -0.69
N THR A 350 -1.08 14.04 -1.08
CA THR A 350 -1.42 14.27 -2.49
C THR A 350 -0.22 14.85 -3.24
N GLN A 351 0.47 15.79 -2.61
CA GLN A 351 1.61 16.45 -3.23
C GLN A 351 2.86 15.58 -3.27
N SER A 352 3.12 14.77 -2.24
CA SER A 352 4.29 13.89 -2.24
C SER A 352 4.26 12.83 -3.33
N ALA A 353 3.04 12.43 -3.73
CA ALA A 353 2.82 11.55 -4.87
C ALA A 353 2.77 12.30 -6.21
N GLY A 354 2.65 13.63 -6.21
CA GLY A 354 2.34 14.44 -7.38
C GLY A 354 0.83 14.60 -7.59
N LYS A 355 0.35 15.84 -7.78
CA LYS A 355 -1.08 16.15 -7.94
C LYS A 355 -1.70 15.37 -9.11
N GLU A 356 -0.95 15.18 -10.19
CA GLU A 356 -1.41 14.40 -11.34
C GLU A 356 -1.81 12.97 -10.97
N ASN A 357 -1.17 12.38 -9.94
CA ASN A 357 -1.52 11.06 -9.45
C ASN A 357 -2.82 11.06 -8.62
N TRP A 358 -3.27 12.20 -8.07
CA TRP A 358 -4.65 12.31 -7.55
C TRP A 358 -5.68 12.18 -8.68
N THR A 359 -5.45 12.86 -9.80
CA THR A 359 -6.34 12.78 -10.97
C THR A 359 -6.36 11.37 -11.54
N LYS A 360 -5.19 10.78 -11.77
CA LYS A 360 -5.09 9.40 -12.30
C LYS A 360 -5.63 8.35 -11.31
N PHE A 361 -5.48 8.57 -10.00
CA PHE A 361 -6.11 7.72 -8.97
C PHE A 361 -7.64 7.70 -9.11
N ASN A 362 -8.26 8.86 -9.32
CA ASN A 362 -9.70 8.95 -9.51
C ASN A 362 -10.16 8.33 -10.85
N VAL A 363 -9.35 8.43 -11.91
CA VAL A 363 -9.55 7.70 -13.17
C VAL A 363 -9.51 6.18 -12.93
N PHE A 364 -8.44 5.69 -12.30
CA PHE A 364 -8.26 4.28 -11.95
C PHE A 364 -9.45 3.73 -11.15
N TYR A 365 -9.84 4.43 -10.07
CA TYR A 365 -10.96 3.99 -9.24
C TYR A 365 -12.27 3.94 -10.05
N ARG A 366 -12.54 4.98 -10.85
CA ARG A 366 -13.75 5.04 -11.65
C ARG A 366 -13.82 3.93 -12.69
N GLU A 367 -12.73 3.66 -13.39
CA GLU A 367 -12.65 2.55 -14.34
C GLU A 367 -12.84 1.20 -13.64
N ALA A 368 -12.18 0.98 -12.51
CA ALA A 368 -12.32 -0.24 -11.72
C ALA A 368 -13.77 -0.49 -11.27
N ILE A 369 -14.45 0.54 -10.75
CA ILE A 369 -15.85 0.42 -10.32
C ILE A 369 -16.79 0.16 -11.49
N ASN A 370 -16.60 0.86 -12.61
CA ASN A 370 -17.44 0.66 -13.80
C ASN A 370 -17.24 -0.71 -14.46
N ASN A 371 -16.05 -1.29 -14.33
CA ASN A 371 -15.74 -2.66 -14.75
C ASN A 371 -16.09 -3.73 -13.71
N GLY A 372 -16.72 -3.37 -12.58
CA GLY A 372 -17.19 -4.34 -11.59
C GLY A 372 -16.08 -4.94 -10.70
N ASN A 373 -14.93 -4.27 -10.57
CA ASN A 373 -13.83 -4.76 -9.73
C ASN A 373 -14.16 -4.63 -8.24
N ILE A 374 -14.61 -5.74 -7.64
CA ILE A 374 -15.02 -5.81 -6.23
C ILE A 374 -13.81 -5.65 -5.29
N ALA A 375 -12.62 -6.13 -5.68
CA ALA A 375 -11.42 -6.01 -4.86
C ALA A 375 -11.06 -4.55 -4.61
N VAL A 376 -10.97 -3.75 -5.67
CA VAL A 376 -10.71 -2.29 -5.57
C VAL A 376 -11.81 -1.58 -4.81
N LYS A 377 -13.09 -1.96 -5.01
CA LYS A 377 -14.23 -1.38 -4.31
C LYS A 377 -14.16 -1.57 -2.78
N ASN A 378 -13.61 -2.70 -2.33
CA ASN A 378 -13.61 -3.10 -0.92
C ASN A 378 -12.38 -2.62 -0.14
N LEU A 379 -11.31 -2.20 -0.82
CA LEU A 379 -10.15 -1.62 -0.17
C LEU A 379 -10.52 -0.37 0.64
N SER A 380 -9.88 -0.22 1.81
CA SER A 380 -9.92 1.04 2.55
C SER A 380 -9.18 2.14 1.78
N LEU A 381 -9.44 3.41 2.09
CA LEU A 381 -8.75 4.52 1.44
C LEU A 381 -7.22 4.53 1.68
N PRO A 382 -6.71 4.29 2.91
CA PRO A 382 -5.29 4.08 3.13
C PRO A 382 -4.70 2.95 2.28
N ASP A 383 -5.40 1.82 2.15
CA ASP A 383 -4.95 0.71 1.30
C ASP A 383 -4.97 1.11 -0.18
N LEU A 384 -5.95 1.89 -0.63
CA LEU A 384 -6.06 2.39 -2.00
C LEU A 384 -4.91 3.34 -2.35
N PHE A 385 -4.56 4.25 -1.43
CA PHE A 385 -3.39 5.12 -1.61
C PHE A 385 -2.11 4.32 -1.62
N THR A 386 -1.95 3.38 -0.68
CA THR A 386 -0.76 2.54 -0.60
C THR A 386 -0.62 1.72 -1.88
N PHE A 387 -1.70 1.11 -2.37
CA PHE A 387 -1.73 0.38 -3.64
C PHE A 387 -1.33 1.28 -4.81
N TYR A 388 -2.07 2.38 -5.03
CA TYR A 388 -1.92 3.17 -6.24
C TYR A 388 -0.65 4.04 -6.22
N TYR A 389 -0.41 4.79 -5.15
CA TYR A 389 0.76 5.69 -5.09
C TYR A 389 2.07 4.94 -5.03
N SER A 390 2.13 3.78 -4.36
CA SER A 390 3.36 2.99 -4.35
C SER A 390 3.65 2.42 -5.74
N ASP A 391 2.63 1.99 -6.49
CA ASP A 391 2.83 1.56 -7.87
C ASP A 391 3.32 2.71 -8.76
N GLN A 392 2.74 3.90 -8.65
CA GLN A 392 3.10 5.03 -9.50
C GLN A 392 4.47 5.64 -9.15
N THR A 393 4.86 5.65 -7.88
CA THR A 393 6.07 6.37 -7.42
C THR A 393 7.22 5.46 -7.04
N LYS A 394 6.97 4.14 -6.90
CA LYS A 394 7.94 3.15 -6.40
C LYS A 394 8.47 3.51 -4.99
N LYS A 395 7.62 4.13 -4.17
CA LYS A 395 7.85 4.49 -2.77
C LYS A 395 6.87 3.76 -1.86
N ASP A 396 7.23 3.53 -0.61
CA ASP A 396 6.36 2.88 0.37
C ASP A 396 5.66 3.90 1.28
N TYR A 397 4.36 4.09 1.07
CA TYR A 397 3.51 4.99 1.88
C TYR A 397 2.91 4.32 3.11
N SER A 398 3.08 3.01 3.29
CA SER A 398 2.55 2.29 4.47
C SER A 398 2.94 2.94 5.81
N PRO A 399 4.19 3.40 6.00
CA PRO A 399 4.61 3.95 7.29
C PRO A 399 3.85 5.22 7.72
N ILE A 400 3.42 6.07 6.77
CA ILE A 400 2.74 7.32 7.13
C ILE A 400 1.32 7.07 7.67
N PHE A 401 0.63 6.04 7.16
CA PHE A 401 -0.71 5.69 7.63
C PHE A 401 -0.63 5.11 9.04
N ASN A 402 0.36 4.26 9.30
CA ASN A 402 0.63 3.73 10.64
C ASN A 402 0.94 4.88 11.63
N LYS A 403 1.78 5.85 11.24
CA LYS A 403 2.09 7.03 12.07
C LYS A 403 0.89 7.92 12.35
N TRP A 404 -0.08 7.97 11.44
CA TRP A 404 -1.34 8.66 11.65
C TRP A 404 -2.35 7.86 12.47
N GLY A 405 -2.00 6.67 12.96
CA GLY A 405 -2.89 5.79 13.70
C GLY A 405 -4.02 5.19 12.85
N LEU A 406 -3.81 5.10 11.53
CA LEU A 406 -4.73 4.45 10.59
C LEU A 406 -4.27 3.02 10.33
N SER A 407 -5.21 2.08 10.33
CA SER A 407 -4.91 0.68 10.03
C SER A 407 -4.99 0.40 8.54
N LEU A 408 -3.96 -0.25 8.00
CA LEU A 408 -4.01 -0.87 6.68
C LEU A 408 -4.74 -2.20 6.82
N THR A 409 -5.90 -2.33 6.18
CA THR A 409 -6.72 -3.55 6.28
C THR A 409 -6.23 -4.65 5.33
N ALA A 410 -5.34 -4.30 4.40
CA ALA A 410 -4.66 -5.22 3.51
C ALA A 410 -3.14 -5.17 3.73
N THR A 411 -2.57 -6.25 4.28
CA THR A 411 -1.11 -6.39 4.46
C THR A 411 -0.36 -6.65 3.14
N ARG A 412 -1.10 -6.97 2.09
CA ARG A 412 -0.58 -7.29 0.75
C ARG A 412 0.35 -6.21 0.19
N GLN A 413 -0.13 -4.97 0.03
CA GLN A 413 0.69 -3.95 -0.63
C GLN A 413 1.92 -3.55 0.20
N PRO A 414 1.83 -3.35 1.53
CA PRO A 414 3.02 -3.13 2.36
C PRO A 414 4.07 -4.22 2.18
N THR A 415 3.66 -5.49 2.12
CA THR A 415 4.57 -6.61 1.84
C THR A 415 5.24 -6.49 0.48
N ILE A 416 4.48 -6.13 -0.57
CA ILE A 416 5.01 -5.90 -1.92
C ILE A 416 6.03 -4.76 -1.94
N ASN A 417 5.72 -3.65 -1.28
CA ASN A 417 6.60 -2.48 -1.22
C ASN A 417 7.94 -2.83 -0.55
N ARG A 418 7.89 -3.53 0.60
CA ARG A 418 9.11 -3.97 1.30
C ARG A 418 9.87 -5.04 0.52
N GLY A 419 9.16 -6.00 -0.06
CA GLY A 419 9.76 -7.07 -0.87
C GLY A 419 10.49 -6.56 -2.12
N ASN A 420 10.03 -5.44 -2.68
CA ASN A 420 10.67 -4.74 -3.80
C ASN A 420 11.64 -3.63 -3.38
N ASP A 421 11.92 -3.50 -2.08
CA ASP A 421 12.84 -2.50 -1.55
C ASP A 421 12.50 -1.05 -1.96
N TYR A 422 11.21 -0.70 -1.95
CA TYR A 422 10.79 0.68 -2.18
C TYR A 422 11.25 1.58 -1.01
N PRO A 423 11.78 2.79 -1.28
CA PRO A 423 12.12 3.74 -0.24
C PRO A 423 10.89 4.11 0.59
N ALA A 424 11.01 4.01 1.91
CA ALA A 424 9.95 4.35 2.84
C ALA A 424 9.71 5.87 2.90
N VAL A 425 8.44 6.26 2.96
CA VAL A 425 8.01 7.65 3.10
C VAL A 425 7.71 7.94 4.57
N SER A 426 8.11 9.12 5.05
CA SER A 426 7.85 9.61 6.40
C SER A 426 7.41 11.07 6.38
N SER A 427 6.85 11.59 7.47
CA SER A 427 6.61 13.03 7.64
C SER A 427 7.88 13.70 8.17
N LEU A 428 8.16 14.95 7.79
CA LEU A 428 9.29 15.71 8.36
C LEU A 428 9.33 15.68 9.89
N VAL A 429 8.18 15.83 10.57
CA VAL A 429 8.09 15.79 12.05
C VAL A 429 8.57 14.48 12.69
N ASP A 430 8.61 13.38 11.93
CA ASP A 430 9.00 12.06 12.39
C ASP A 430 10.49 11.78 12.22
N VAL A 431 11.21 12.62 11.45
CA VAL A 431 12.62 12.37 11.08
C VAL A 431 13.51 13.61 11.18
N VAL A 432 12.96 14.80 11.44
CA VAL A 432 13.72 16.04 11.66
C VAL A 432 13.49 16.57 13.09
N PRO A 433 14.56 16.94 13.82
CA PRO A 433 14.45 17.58 15.14
C PRO A 433 13.55 18.81 15.13
N LYS A 434 12.84 19.06 16.23
CA LYS A 434 11.85 20.15 16.33
C LYS A 434 12.44 21.53 16.02
N ASP A 435 13.66 21.80 16.48
CA ASP A 435 14.40 23.07 16.27
C ASP A 435 14.91 23.26 14.83
N LYS A 436 14.90 22.19 14.02
CA LYS A 436 15.32 22.19 12.61
C LYS A 436 14.17 22.09 11.61
N LEU A 437 12.93 21.93 12.07
CA LEU A 437 11.76 21.80 11.19
C LEU A 437 11.55 23.00 10.27
N ASP A 438 11.66 24.23 10.78
CA ASP A 438 11.41 25.44 9.97
C ASP A 438 12.48 25.59 8.86
N GLU A 439 13.74 25.22 9.13
CA GLU A 439 14.82 25.16 8.14
C GLU A 439 14.54 24.08 7.07
N ALA A 440 14.13 22.88 7.49
CA ALA A 440 13.79 21.78 6.58
C ALA A 440 12.59 22.11 5.68
N VAL A 441 11.52 22.69 6.23
CA VAL A 441 10.38 23.16 5.44
C VAL A 441 10.84 24.19 4.42
N THR A 442 11.66 25.17 4.81
CA THR A 442 12.19 26.19 3.90
C THR A 442 12.98 25.59 2.74
N ALA A 443 13.79 24.56 3.01
CA ALA A 443 14.57 23.87 1.98
C ALA A 443 13.68 23.15 0.95
N LEU A 444 12.58 22.54 1.38
CA LEU A 444 11.65 21.85 0.47
C LEU A 444 10.67 22.80 -0.24
N SER A 445 10.31 23.91 0.41
CA SER A 445 9.23 24.82 -0.01
C SER A 445 9.40 25.38 -1.43
N GLN A 446 10.63 25.49 -1.93
CA GLN A 446 10.88 25.99 -3.29
C GLN A 446 10.21 25.15 -4.38
N ASN A 447 10.04 23.85 -4.10
CA ASN A 447 9.45 22.89 -5.04
C ASN A 447 8.01 22.52 -4.69
N LEU A 448 7.43 23.16 -3.67
CA LEU A 448 6.11 22.79 -3.16
C LEU A 448 5.09 23.92 -3.30
N LEU A 449 3.96 23.60 -3.92
CA LEU A 449 2.79 24.46 -3.95
C LEU A 449 2.21 24.70 -2.54
N ILE A 450 2.14 23.64 -1.72
CA ILE A 450 1.70 23.68 -0.33
C ILE A 450 2.80 23.06 0.52
N ASP A 451 3.34 23.84 1.45
CA ASP A 451 4.38 23.39 2.37
C ASP A 451 3.82 23.32 3.79
N SER A 452 4.29 22.36 4.57
CA SER A 452 3.91 22.21 5.96
C SER A 452 5.00 21.51 6.76
N LYS A 453 5.01 21.66 8.09
CA LYS A 453 5.89 20.85 8.96
C LYS A 453 5.68 19.34 8.83
N PHE A 454 4.58 18.91 8.22
CA PHE A 454 4.19 17.52 7.99
C PHE A 454 4.39 17.06 6.55
N ASN A 455 5.06 17.85 5.69
CA ASN A 455 5.42 17.42 4.35
C ASN A 455 6.07 16.03 4.39
N LEU A 456 5.70 15.19 3.41
CA LEU A 456 6.20 13.84 3.32
C LEU A 456 7.51 13.78 2.54
N VAL A 457 8.47 13.02 3.06
CA VAL A 457 9.85 12.93 2.60
C VAL A 457 10.32 11.48 2.57
N THR A 458 11.30 11.23 1.71
CA THR A 458 12.20 10.08 1.77
C THR A 458 13.55 10.50 2.34
N ASN A 459 14.43 9.55 2.66
CA ASN A 459 15.78 9.87 3.13
C ASN A 459 16.58 10.69 2.11
N GLN A 460 16.30 10.50 0.82
CA GLN A 460 16.93 11.27 -0.26
C GLN A 460 16.60 12.76 -0.17
N ASP A 461 15.38 13.12 0.25
CA ASP A 461 14.94 14.51 0.38
C ASP A 461 15.61 15.21 1.57
N LEU A 462 16.14 14.46 2.54
CA LEU A 462 16.85 14.98 3.71
C LEU A 462 18.34 15.26 3.42
N ILE A 463 18.86 14.80 2.28
CA ILE A 463 20.26 15.01 1.91
C ILE A 463 20.52 16.51 1.76
N GLY A 464 21.59 16.98 2.40
CA GLY A 464 21.99 18.39 2.36
C GLY A 464 21.42 19.26 3.49
N MET A 465 20.51 18.74 4.32
CA MET A 465 19.96 19.45 5.48
C MET A 465 20.90 19.49 6.72
N ASN A 466 22.09 18.89 6.62
CA ASN A 466 23.12 18.82 7.67
C ASN A 466 22.58 18.44 9.07
N LEU A 467 21.68 17.45 9.11
CA LEU A 467 21.11 16.93 10.35
C LEU A 467 22.14 16.08 11.10
N SER A 468 22.16 16.17 12.43
CA SER A 468 23.18 15.54 13.29
C SER A 468 23.14 14.02 13.27
N GLY A 469 21.97 13.42 13.02
CA GLY A 469 21.74 12.01 13.31
C GLY A 469 21.59 11.76 14.81
N GLY A 470 21.53 10.48 15.17
CA GLY A 470 21.44 10.02 16.54
C GLY A 470 21.60 8.52 16.69
N SER A 471 21.55 8.05 17.95
CA SER A 471 21.50 6.63 18.25
C SER A 471 20.09 6.09 18.06
N LEU A 472 19.99 4.85 17.59
CA LEU A 472 18.75 4.09 17.49
C LEU A 472 18.82 2.85 18.38
N THR A 473 17.85 2.69 19.28
CA THR A 473 17.61 1.46 20.04
C THR A 473 16.44 0.70 19.43
N ILE A 474 16.61 -0.60 19.18
CA ILE A 474 15.55 -1.49 18.70
C ILE A 474 15.26 -2.53 19.78
N HIS A 475 14.01 -2.53 20.26
CA HIS A 475 13.50 -3.48 21.25
C HIS A 475 12.80 -4.66 20.56
N LEU A 476 13.42 -5.84 20.57
CA LEU A 476 12.85 -7.05 19.99
C LEU A 476 12.03 -7.81 21.05
N LYS A 477 10.71 -7.89 20.86
CA LYS A 477 9.80 -8.69 21.68
C LYS A 477 9.44 -9.98 20.94
N ILE A 478 10.12 -11.06 21.30
CA ILE A 478 9.94 -12.40 20.75
C ILE A 478 9.92 -13.39 21.92
N ASP A 479 9.08 -14.42 21.82
CA ASP A 479 8.92 -15.44 22.87
C ASP A 479 10.15 -16.36 23.00
N GLU A 480 10.89 -16.62 21.91
CA GLU A 480 12.13 -17.40 21.92
C GLU A 480 13.29 -16.68 21.21
N PHE A 481 13.94 -15.75 21.93
CA PHE A 481 15.03 -14.92 21.40
C PHE A 481 16.24 -15.70 20.84
N ALA A 482 16.48 -16.93 21.33
CA ALA A 482 17.55 -17.80 20.83
C ALA A 482 17.48 -18.03 19.31
N GLN A 483 16.30 -17.90 18.69
CA GLN A 483 16.13 -18.02 17.23
C GLN A 483 16.73 -16.87 16.43
N LEU A 484 16.92 -15.70 17.05
CA LEU A 484 17.53 -14.52 16.43
C LEU A 484 19.00 -14.35 16.83
N LYS A 485 19.40 -14.92 17.98
CA LYS A 485 20.75 -14.73 18.54
C LYS A 485 21.86 -15.09 17.53
N GLY A 486 22.82 -14.18 17.33
CA GLY A 486 23.95 -14.34 16.41
C GLY A 486 23.62 -14.15 14.92
N LYS A 487 22.36 -13.85 14.57
CA LYS A 487 21.96 -13.52 13.19
C LYS A 487 22.03 -12.03 12.92
N THR A 488 21.89 -11.63 11.66
CA THR A 488 22.03 -10.23 11.24
C THR A 488 20.67 -9.60 10.93
N LEU A 489 20.40 -8.44 11.52
CA LEU A 489 19.37 -7.49 11.11
C LEU A 489 19.97 -6.48 10.13
N ALA A 490 19.32 -6.24 8.99
CA ALA A 490 19.71 -5.19 8.06
C ALA A 490 18.75 -4.00 8.13
N LEU A 491 19.29 -2.79 8.21
CA LEU A 491 18.56 -1.53 8.06
C LEU A 491 18.76 -1.01 6.64
N LYS A 492 17.66 -0.79 5.92
CA LYS A 492 17.65 -0.47 4.50
C LYS A 492 17.01 0.88 4.20
N ASP A 493 17.54 1.53 3.19
CA ASP A 493 17.02 2.75 2.56
C ASP A 493 16.75 2.41 1.09
N GLY A 494 15.53 1.95 0.81
CA GLY A 494 15.21 1.24 -0.42
C GLY A 494 16.14 0.04 -0.63
N GLN A 495 16.77 -0.05 -1.81
CA GLN A 495 17.70 -1.13 -2.14
C GLN A 495 19.03 -1.06 -1.38
N ARG A 496 19.39 0.11 -0.81
CA ARG A 496 20.67 0.29 -0.12
C ARG A 496 20.60 -0.26 1.30
N VAL A 497 21.48 -1.20 1.64
CA VAL A 497 21.73 -1.58 3.04
C VAL A 497 22.57 -0.50 3.69
N VAL A 498 22.00 0.21 4.67
CA VAL A 498 22.64 1.32 5.39
C VAL A 498 23.48 0.79 6.55
N LYS A 499 22.96 -0.22 7.26
CA LYS A 499 23.64 -0.83 8.40
C LYS A 499 23.26 -2.30 8.53
N GLU A 500 24.22 -3.12 8.92
CA GLU A 500 24.00 -4.50 9.37
C GLU A 500 24.38 -4.61 10.86
N VAL A 501 23.57 -5.33 11.62
CA VAL A 501 23.70 -5.44 13.07
C VAL A 501 23.52 -6.90 13.48
N THR A 502 24.51 -7.45 14.18
CA THR A 502 24.39 -8.77 14.80
C THR A 502 23.45 -8.69 16.00
N ILE A 503 22.48 -9.61 16.06
CA ILE A 503 21.47 -9.68 17.10
C ILE A 503 22.01 -10.54 18.25
N ASP A 504 22.71 -9.95 19.21
CA ASP A 504 23.24 -10.69 20.36
C ASP A 504 22.40 -10.52 21.63
N SER A 505 21.55 -9.49 21.65
CA SER A 505 20.65 -9.11 22.74
C SER A 505 19.28 -8.72 22.17
N PRO A 506 18.16 -8.86 22.93
CA PRO A 506 16.86 -8.31 22.54
C PRO A 506 16.87 -6.78 22.39
N GLU A 507 17.85 -6.13 22.99
CA GLU A 507 18.08 -4.69 22.97
C GLU A 507 19.25 -4.38 22.04
N LEU A 508 18.98 -3.81 20.86
CA LEU A 508 20.00 -3.49 19.87
C LEU A 508 20.26 -1.98 19.86
N VAL A 509 21.48 -1.57 20.21
CA VAL A 509 21.90 -0.16 20.17
C VAL A 509 22.77 0.07 18.95
N ILE A 510 22.33 1.00 18.10
CA ILE A 510 22.98 1.34 16.84
C ILE A 510 23.40 2.81 16.90
N PRO A 511 24.69 3.10 17.15
CA PRO A 511 25.17 4.47 17.21
C PRO A 511 25.23 5.10 15.81
N ASP A 512 25.20 6.43 15.78
CA ASP A 512 25.55 7.26 14.62
C ASP A 512 24.69 7.04 13.35
N MET A 513 23.40 6.78 13.51
CA MET A 513 22.47 6.73 12.39
C MET A 513 22.11 8.13 11.91
N LYS A 514 22.01 8.32 10.60
CA LYS A 514 21.51 9.58 10.03
C LYS A 514 20.01 9.72 10.27
N ASN A 515 19.53 10.96 10.31
CA ASN A 515 18.11 11.26 10.35
C ASN A 515 17.38 10.67 9.14
N GLY A 516 16.24 10.03 9.38
CA GLY A 516 15.49 9.35 8.33
C GLY A 516 14.62 8.21 8.81
N ILE A 517 14.04 7.48 7.86
CA ILE A 517 13.25 6.26 8.05
C ILE A 517 13.97 5.08 7.40
N TYR A 518 14.07 3.95 8.10
CA TYR A 518 14.77 2.76 7.64
C TYR A 518 13.88 1.53 7.70
N THR A 519 13.85 0.75 6.62
CA THR A 519 13.17 -0.54 6.59
C THR A 519 14.04 -1.59 7.28
N MET A 520 13.47 -2.29 8.26
CA MET A 520 14.10 -3.37 9.00
C MET A 520 13.86 -4.70 8.28
N ALA A 521 14.94 -5.32 7.79
CA ALA A 521 14.92 -6.65 7.18
C ALA A 521 15.44 -7.68 8.20
N PHE A 522 14.50 -8.39 8.82
CA PHE A 522 14.79 -9.38 9.86
C PHE A 522 15.31 -10.69 9.26
N PRO A 523 16.20 -11.41 9.98
CA PRO A 523 16.68 -12.71 9.54
C PRO A 523 15.59 -13.78 9.70
N GLU A 524 15.70 -14.86 8.91
CA GLU A 524 14.78 -15.99 9.01
C GLU A 524 14.86 -16.69 10.38
N THR A 525 13.72 -17.12 10.90
CA THR A 525 13.57 -17.86 12.17
C THR A 525 13.15 -19.30 11.94
N GLU A 526 13.27 -20.15 12.97
CA GLU A 526 12.83 -21.55 12.87
C GLU A 526 11.31 -21.63 12.79
N ARG A 527 10.64 -20.93 13.71
CA ARG A 527 9.19 -20.69 13.68
C ARG A 527 8.86 -19.54 12.73
N ARG A 528 7.60 -19.43 12.32
CA ARG A 528 7.11 -18.29 11.55
C ARG A 528 6.42 -17.30 12.47
N TYR A 529 6.64 -16.02 12.21
CA TYR A 529 6.11 -14.92 13.00
C TYR A 529 5.39 -13.93 12.10
N ASP A 530 4.32 -13.35 12.62
CA ASP A 530 3.82 -12.06 12.18
C ASP A 530 4.60 -10.95 12.89
N ILE A 531 5.04 -9.95 12.15
CA ILE A 531 5.86 -8.84 12.66
C ILE A 531 5.05 -7.56 12.50
N ASP A 532 4.80 -6.87 13.61
CA ASP A 532 3.92 -5.70 13.62
C ASP A 532 4.59 -4.42 13.09
N ASN A 533 5.92 -4.33 13.18
CA ASN A 533 6.69 -3.17 12.77
C ASN A 533 7.94 -3.53 11.96
N HIS A 534 8.04 -2.90 10.78
CA HIS A 534 9.17 -3.05 9.85
C HIS A 534 9.94 -1.75 9.62
N TYR A 535 9.66 -0.67 10.36
CA TYR A 535 10.28 0.63 10.12
C TYR A 535 10.89 1.21 11.40
N ALA A 536 12.07 1.81 11.27
CA ALA A 536 12.75 2.54 12.33
C ALA A 536 12.92 4.02 11.92
N TYR A 537 12.68 4.93 12.87
CA TYR A 537 12.75 6.37 12.63
C TYR A 537 13.90 6.95 13.46
N VAL A 538 14.71 7.81 12.83
CA VAL A 538 15.79 8.54 13.47
C VAL A 538 15.49 10.02 13.30
N ARG A 539 15.16 10.67 14.43
CA ARG A 539 14.80 12.08 14.52
C ARG A 539 15.73 12.83 15.45
N ASP A 540 15.89 12.34 16.67
CA ASP A 540 16.61 13.04 17.73
C ASP A 540 17.97 12.38 17.99
N THR A 541 18.70 12.84 19.01
CA THR A 541 19.97 12.24 19.42
C THR A 541 19.82 10.82 19.96
N GLN A 542 18.65 10.50 20.52
CA GLN A 542 18.26 9.17 21.02
C GLN A 542 16.88 8.83 20.45
N ASN A 543 16.74 7.62 19.91
CA ASN A 543 15.54 7.17 19.25
C ASN A 543 15.31 5.72 19.61
N ASP A 544 14.05 5.35 19.80
CA ASP A 544 13.67 4.01 20.22
C ASP A 544 12.55 3.50 19.31
N THR A 545 12.58 2.20 19.01
CA THR A 545 11.51 1.51 18.29
C THR A 545 11.31 0.11 18.86
N GLN A 546 10.06 -0.34 18.92
CA GLN A 546 9.71 -1.70 19.36
C GLN A 546 9.22 -2.52 18.16
N VAL A 547 9.55 -3.80 18.19
CA VAL A 547 9.14 -4.80 17.20
C VAL A 547 8.59 -6.01 17.93
N ASN A 548 7.33 -6.33 17.72
CA ASN A 548 6.68 -7.50 18.29
C ASN A 548 6.61 -8.62 17.26
N PHE A 549 7.10 -9.80 17.65
CA PHE A 549 7.05 -11.03 16.88
C PHE A 549 5.95 -11.91 17.48
N THR A 550 4.86 -12.10 16.74
CA THR A 550 3.75 -12.97 17.14
C THR A 550 3.86 -14.30 16.41
N VAL A 551 4.09 -15.39 17.13
CA VAL A 551 4.24 -16.71 16.53
C VAL A 551 2.95 -17.14 15.81
N LEU A 552 3.09 -17.66 14.59
CA LEU A 552 1.98 -18.28 13.84
C LEU A 552 1.77 -19.71 14.35
N ASN A 553 0.86 -19.88 15.32
CA ASN A 553 0.59 -21.17 15.96
C ASN A 553 -0.19 -22.17 15.08
N GLY A 554 -0.84 -21.67 14.04
CA GLY A 554 -1.63 -22.46 13.10
C GLY A 554 -1.84 -21.70 11.79
N SER A 555 -2.33 -22.40 10.77
CA SER A 555 -2.54 -21.82 9.45
C SER A 555 -4.01 -21.53 9.20
N GLN A 556 -4.29 -20.33 8.68
CA GLN A 556 -5.62 -19.94 8.22
C GLN A 556 -6.13 -20.80 7.06
N LEU A 557 -5.24 -21.51 6.34
CA LEU A 557 -5.64 -22.48 5.31
C LEU A 557 -6.47 -23.64 5.89
N PHE A 558 -6.36 -23.88 7.20
CA PHE A 558 -7.09 -24.92 7.90
C PHE A 558 -8.23 -24.37 8.75
N ASP A 559 -8.49 -23.07 8.73
CA ASP A 559 -9.64 -22.50 9.41
C ASP A 559 -10.94 -23.13 8.90
N GLU A 560 -11.82 -23.46 9.84
CA GLU A 560 -13.08 -24.12 9.60
C GLU A 560 -14.25 -23.17 9.83
N THR A 561 -15.23 -23.23 8.93
CA THR A 561 -16.57 -22.71 9.21
C THR A 561 -17.55 -23.89 9.31
N ILE A 562 -18.05 -24.15 10.51
CA ILE A 562 -19.11 -25.13 10.76
C ILE A 562 -20.44 -24.38 10.82
N ARG A 563 -21.39 -24.79 9.99
CA ARG A 563 -22.68 -24.13 9.79
C ARG A 563 -23.78 -25.01 10.36
N PHE A 564 -24.62 -24.40 11.18
CA PHE A 564 -25.79 -25.04 11.78
C PHE A 564 -27.04 -24.56 11.04
N ARG A 565 -27.77 -25.50 10.42
CA ARG A 565 -28.96 -25.22 9.63
C ARG A 565 -30.23 -25.67 10.33
N GLY A 566 -31.20 -24.78 10.33
CA GLY A 566 -32.56 -25.02 10.77
C GLY A 566 -33.42 -25.62 9.65
N TRP A 567 -34.73 -25.36 9.68
CA TRP A 567 -35.67 -25.81 8.65
C TRP A 567 -35.34 -25.30 7.23
N SER A 568 -34.95 -24.02 7.08
CA SER A 568 -34.65 -23.43 5.75
C SER A 568 -33.51 -22.41 5.73
N TYR A 569 -32.86 -22.15 6.86
CA TYR A 569 -31.81 -21.13 6.98
C TYR A 569 -30.75 -21.55 8.00
N GLU A 570 -29.61 -20.87 7.97
CA GLU A 570 -28.55 -21.01 8.97
C GLU A 570 -28.96 -20.25 10.23
N PHE A 571 -28.78 -20.87 11.40
CA PHE A 571 -29.12 -20.26 12.69
C PHE A 571 -27.90 -19.97 13.57
N ALA A 572 -26.82 -20.71 13.35
CA ALA A 572 -25.56 -20.52 14.07
C ALA A 572 -24.36 -20.92 13.21
N THR A 573 -23.18 -20.41 13.58
CA THR A 573 -21.90 -20.77 12.97
C THR A 573 -20.80 -20.86 14.01
N ILE A 574 -19.88 -21.80 13.82
CA ILE A 574 -18.56 -21.81 14.43
C ILE A 574 -17.55 -21.38 13.36
N LYS A 575 -16.62 -20.50 13.71
CA LYS A 575 -15.45 -20.14 12.89
C LYS A 575 -14.20 -20.29 13.73
N THR A 576 -13.23 -21.06 13.26
CA THR A 576 -11.92 -21.14 13.92
C THR A 576 -10.96 -20.09 13.35
N ASP A 577 -10.01 -19.68 14.16
CA ASP A 577 -8.84 -18.89 13.81
C ASP A 577 -7.64 -19.56 14.47
N PHE A 578 -7.00 -20.48 13.74
CA PHE A 578 -5.90 -21.28 14.27
C PHE A 578 -4.61 -20.49 14.45
N GLN A 579 -4.43 -19.42 13.68
CA GLN A 579 -3.31 -18.51 13.87
C GLN A 579 -3.37 -17.88 15.27
N ASN A 580 -4.55 -17.38 15.66
CA ASN A 580 -4.77 -16.72 16.93
C ASN A 580 -5.27 -17.66 18.04
N GLN A 581 -5.32 -18.97 17.80
CA GLN A 581 -5.76 -19.98 18.78
C GLN A 581 -7.15 -19.65 19.36
N ASN A 582 -8.10 -19.32 18.48
CA ASN A 582 -9.42 -18.84 18.88
C ASN A 582 -10.54 -19.48 18.06
N LEU A 583 -11.74 -19.49 18.61
CA LEU A 583 -12.96 -19.97 17.97
C LEU A 583 -14.10 -19.00 18.27
N THR A 584 -14.73 -18.46 17.22
CA THR A 584 -15.94 -17.66 17.34
C THR A 584 -17.17 -18.54 17.18
N PHE A 585 -18.05 -18.55 18.17
CA PHE A 585 -19.38 -19.14 18.07
C PHE A 585 -20.45 -18.05 17.99
N ASP A 586 -21.28 -18.06 16.95
CA ASP A 586 -22.29 -17.05 16.67
C ASP A 586 -23.65 -17.70 16.43
N VAL A 587 -24.61 -17.46 17.33
CA VAL A 587 -26.02 -17.85 17.23
C VAL A 587 -26.83 -16.59 16.95
N PHE A 588 -27.35 -16.48 15.74
CA PHE A 588 -27.96 -15.24 15.23
C PHE A 588 -29.43 -15.37 14.85
N THR A 589 -30.05 -16.56 15.02
CA THR A 589 -31.52 -16.70 14.88
C THR A 589 -32.15 -17.41 16.07
N LYS A 590 -33.38 -17.00 16.42
CA LYS A 590 -34.10 -17.49 17.61
C LYS A 590 -34.86 -18.80 17.38
N ASN A 591 -35.18 -19.15 16.14
CA ASN A 591 -36.09 -20.26 15.85
C ASN A 591 -35.49 -21.26 14.85
N PRO A 592 -34.45 -22.02 15.22
CA PRO A 592 -33.82 -22.97 14.31
C PRO A 592 -34.83 -23.89 13.60
N HIS A 593 -35.74 -24.51 14.36
CA HIS A 593 -36.68 -25.47 13.82
C HIS A 593 -37.94 -25.63 14.70
N SER A 594 -39.09 -25.16 14.21
CA SER A 594 -40.35 -25.12 14.98
C SER A 594 -40.88 -26.47 15.47
N ARG A 595 -40.60 -27.58 14.77
CA ARG A 595 -40.98 -28.94 15.23
C ARG A 595 -40.24 -29.42 16.49
N TYR A 596 -39.17 -28.74 16.90
CA TYR A 596 -38.41 -29.00 18.12
C TYR A 596 -38.70 -27.92 19.19
N ALA A 597 -39.93 -27.39 19.23
CA ALA A 597 -40.30 -26.37 20.18
C ALA A 597 -40.21 -26.89 21.63
N GLY A 598 -39.40 -26.24 22.46
CA GLY A 598 -39.12 -26.68 23.83
C GLY A 598 -38.20 -27.90 23.92
N GLU A 599 -37.60 -28.34 22.80
CA GLU A 599 -36.64 -29.45 22.75
C GLU A 599 -35.26 -28.95 22.30
N LEU A 600 -34.21 -29.61 22.81
CA LEU A 600 -32.83 -29.37 22.41
C LEU A 600 -32.64 -29.70 20.93
N TYR A 601 -32.26 -28.71 20.12
CA TYR A 601 -32.03 -28.88 18.68
C TYR A 601 -30.53 -28.96 18.34
N ALA A 602 -29.70 -28.17 19.01
CA ALA A 602 -28.25 -28.23 18.88
C ALA A 602 -27.56 -27.84 20.19
N SER A 603 -26.30 -28.25 20.38
CA SER A 603 -25.47 -27.72 21.45
C SER A 603 -24.00 -27.72 21.09
N LEU A 604 -23.25 -26.89 21.80
CA LEU A 604 -21.79 -26.79 21.74
C LEU A 604 -21.24 -26.94 23.15
N LYS A 605 -20.33 -27.90 23.34
CA LYS A 605 -19.51 -28.03 24.55
C LYS A 605 -18.04 -28.03 24.17
N ILE A 606 -17.21 -27.30 24.90
CA ILE A 606 -15.77 -27.25 24.68
C ILE A 606 -15.08 -27.66 25.97
N PHE A 607 -14.12 -28.57 25.84
CA PHE A 607 -13.29 -29.06 26.93
C PHE A 607 -11.82 -28.69 26.66
N ASP A 608 -11.10 -28.30 27.71
CA ASP A 608 -9.66 -28.06 27.63
C ASP A 608 -8.86 -29.37 27.43
N GLU A 609 -7.53 -29.27 27.32
CA GLU A 609 -6.64 -30.42 27.13
C GLU A 609 -6.63 -31.40 28.31
N LEU A 610 -7.10 -30.98 29.48
CA LEU A 610 -7.22 -31.80 30.69
C LEU A 610 -8.62 -32.43 30.82
N GLY A 611 -9.55 -32.09 29.92
CA GLY A 611 -10.93 -32.57 29.91
C GLY A 611 -11.89 -31.74 30.77
N ASN A 612 -11.49 -30.56 31.25
CA ASN A 612 -12.40 -29.67 31.99
C ASN A 612 -13.31 -28.91 31.01
N LEU A 613 -14.59 -28.79 31.36
CA LEU A 613 -15.56 -28.01 30.57
C LEU A 613 -15.24 -26.51 30.65
N VAL A 614 -14.89 -25.89 29.53
CA VAL A 614 -14.58 -24.45 29.43
C VAL A 614 -15.73 -23.62 28.88
N TYR A 615 -16.59 -24.23 28.07
CA TYR A 615 -17.75 -23.56 27.48
C TYR A 615 -18.87 -24.55 27.20
N GLU A 616 -20.11 -24.11 27.41
CA GLU A 616 -21.31 -24.88 27.09
C GLU A 616 -22.42 -23.95 26.60
N LYS A 617 -23.13 -24.37 25.56
CA LYS A 617 -24.32 -23.71 25.06
C LYS A 617 -25.31 -24.70 24.47
N ASP A 618 -26.49 -24.74 25.07
CA ASP A 618 -27.66 -25.44 24.53
C ASP A 618 -28.53 -24.49 23.68
N ILE A 619 -29.11 -25.03 22.61
CA ILE A 619 -29.92 -24.32 21.63
C ILE A 619 -31.19 -25.11 21.35
N ASP A 620 -32.31 -24.59 21.85
CA ASP A 620 -33.63 -25.16 21.60
C ASP A 620 -34.12 -24.87 20.17
N GLY A 621 -35.06 -25.70 19.68
CA GLY A 621 -35.64 -25.54 18.34
C GLY A 621 -36.41 -24.22 18.14
N THR A 622 -36.85 -23.59 19.23
CA THR A 622 -37.50 -22.28 19.25
C THR A 622 -37.06 -21.46 20.46
N ASN A 623 -37.13 -20.13 20.36
CA ASN A 623 -36.73 -19.21 21.44
C ASN A 623 -35.27 -19.33 21.89
N ALA A 624 -34.36 -19.76 21.00
CA ALA A 624 -32.93 -19.80 21.24
C ALA A 624 -32.37 -18.42 21.64
N LYS A 625 -31.50 -18.41 22.65
CA LYS A 625 -30.79 -17.20 23.09
C LYS A 625 -29.64 -16.90 22.12
N LEU A 626 -29.78 -15.78 21.40
CA LEU A 626 -28.74 -15.23 20.53
C LEU A 626 -27.48 -14.90 21.33
N GLU A 627 -26.33 -15.20 20.76
CA GLU A 627 -25.04 -15.03 21.42
C GLU A 627 -23.92 -15.05 20.39
N LYS A 628 -22.94 -14.18 20.57
CA LYS A 628 -21.67 -14.25 19.84
C LYS A 628 -20.54 -14.19 20.85
N VAL A 629 -19.68 -15.20 20.84
CA VAL A 629 -18.61 -15.36 21.81
C VAL A 629 -17.34 -15.85 21.12
N ASP A 630 -16.20 -15.31 21.56
CA ASP A 630 -14.87 -15.77 21.18
C ASP A 630 -14.31 -16.63 22.32
N ILE A 631 -13.84 -17.83 21.98
CA ILE A 631 -13.43 -18.86 22.92
C ILE A 631 -12.01 -19.28 22.56
N PRO A 632 -11.02 -19.06 23.43
CA PRO A 632 -9.66 -19.56 23.21
C PRO A 632 -9.65 -21.08 23.04
N ILE A 633 -8.94 -21.55 22.01
CA ILE A 633 -8.75 -22.98 21.73
C ILE A 633 -7.27 -23.26 21.46
N LYS A 634 -6.73 -24.34 22.01
CA LYS A 634 -5.35 -24.77 21.76
C LYS A 634 -5.28 -26.27 21.53
N GLU A 635 -4.08 -26.74 21.21
CA GLU A 635 -3.80 -28.17 21.01
C GLU A 635 -4.37 -29.02 22.15
N GLY A 636 -5.09 -30.08 21.80
CA GLY A 636 -5.70 -31.01 22.76
C GLY A 636 -7.14 -30.68 23.17
N PHE A 637 -7.66 -29.49 22.85
CA PHE A 637 -9.06 -29.14 23.16
C PHE A 637 -10.05 -30.02 22.41
N GLN A 638 -11.15 -30.38 23.07
CA GLN A 638 -12.25 -31.15 22.49
C GLN A 638 -13.50 -30.28 22.32
N ILE A 639 -14.06 -30.29 21.12
CA ILE A 639 -15.25 -29.54 20.73
C ILE A 639 -16.35 -30.55 20.42
N GLN A 640 -17.31 -30.70 21.33
CA GLN A 640 -18.45 -31.57 21.17
C GLN A 640 -19.64 -30.78 20.64
N ILE A 641 -20.14 -31.21 19.48
CA ILE A 641 -21.26 -30.58 18.78
C ILE A 641 -22.40 -31.58 18.69
N PHE A 642 -23.55 -31.25 19.26
CA PHE A 642 -24.79 -31.97 19.05
C PHE A 642 -25.66 -31.24 18.02
N HIS A 643 -26.29 -31.98 17.12
CA HIS A 643 -27.32 -31.48 16.21
C HIS A 643 -28.35 -32.57 15.93
N ALA A 644 -29.62 -32.32 16.28
CA ALA A 644 -30.72 -33.27 16.17
C ALA A 644 -30.88 -33.85 14.74
N GLU A 645 -30.62 -33.01 13.73
CA GLU A 645 -30.71 -33.35 12.30
C GLU A 645 -29.38 -33.31 11.52
N THR A 646 -28.30 -33.87 12.08
CA THR A 646 -26.92 -33.72 11.53
C THR A 646 -26.80 -33.96 10.02
N LYS A 647 -27.32 -35.07 9.47
CA LYS A 647 -27.04 -35.58 8.11
C LYS A 647 -27.02 -34.54 6.98
N ASN A 648 -27.90 -33.54 7.04
CA ASN A 648 -28.03 -32.50 6.00
C ASN A 648 -27.97 -31.07 6.56
N ARG A 649 -27.80 -30.90 7.87
CA ARG A 649 -28.00 -29.62 8.54
C ARG A 649 -26.80 -29.13 9.36
N LEU A 650 -25.86 -30.02 9.66
CA LEU A 650 -24.57 -29.62 10.22
C LEU A 650 -23.50 -29.84 9.15
N THR A 651 -22.92 -28.76 8.64
CA THR A 651 -21.93 -28.83 7.56
C THR A 651 -20.66 -28.08 7.93
N SER A 652 -19.52 -28.52 7.40
CA SER A 652 -18.21 -27.89 7.58
C SER A 652 -17.63 -27.48 6.22
N THR A 653 -16.66 -26.58 6.24
CA THR A 653 -15.84 -26.24 5.06
C THR A 653 -14.96 -27.40 4.60
N THR A 654 -14.46 -28.21 5.53
CA THR A 654 -13.78 -29.47 5.18
C THR A 654 -14.77 -30.62 5.07
N THR A 655 -14.78 -31.27 3.91
CA THR A 655 -15.59 -32.46 3.64
C THR A 655 -15.22 -33.59 4.59
N GLY A 656 -16.22 -34.32 5.10
CA GLY A 656 -15.99 -35.47 5.98
C GLY A 656 -15.59 -35.14 7.44
N LEU A 657 -15.35 -33.86 7.78
CA LEU A 657 -15.10 -33.46 9.18
C LEU A 657 -16.31 -33.73 10.08
N ILE A 658 -17.53 -33.55 9.57
CA ILE A 658 -18.76 -33.90 10.28
C ILE A 658 -19.21 -35.30 9.88
N ASP A 659 -19.36 -36.20 10.85
CA ASP A 659 -20.00 -37.50 10.64
C ASP A 659 -21.52 -37.31 10.58
N ALA A 660 -22.04 -37.29 9.36
CA ALA A 660 -23.45 -37.16 9.04
C ALA A 660 -24.35 -38.23 9.69
N LYS A 661 -23.80 -39.37 10.14
CA LYS A 661 -24.57 -40.47 10.75
C LYS A 661 -24.76 -40.29 12.25
N ARG A 662 -24.01 -39.40 12.89
CA ARG A 662 -24.04 -39.20 14.35
C ARG A 662 -24.66 -37.85 14.70
N LYS A 663 -25.57 -37.85 15.67
CA LYS A 663 -26.14 -36.60 16.21
C LYS A 663 -25.10 -35.80 17.00
N THR A 664 -24.11 -36.47 17.59
CA THR A 664 -23.02 -35.85 18.35
C THR A 664 -21.70 -36.11 17.66
N ASN A 665 -20.97 -35.04 17.36
CA ASN A 665 -19.62 -35.05 16.79
C ASN A 665 -18.65 -34.50 17.82
N THR A 666 -17.56 -35.22 18.11
CA THR A 666 -16.47 -34.72 18.96
C THR A 666 -15.26 -34.43 18.09
N LEU A 667 -14.88 -33.16 18.01
CA LEU A 667 -13.76 -32.68 17.22
C LEU A 667 -12.60 -32.38 18.16
N LEU A 668 -11.40 -32.84 17.85
CA LEU A 668 -10.17 -32.56 18.59
C LEU A 668 -9.37 -31.49 17.84
N VAL A 669 -8.87 -30.48 18.54
CA VAL A 669 -7.85 -29.57 18.02
C VAL A 669 -6.53 -30.31 18.02
N LYS A 670 -6.02 -30.63 16.83
CA LYS A 670 -4.78 -31.38 16.64
C LYS A 670 -3.92 -30.77 15.53
N ASN A 671 -2.67 -30.48 15.84
CA ASN A 671 -1.70 -29.82 14.97
C ASN A 671 -2.26 -28.55 14.29
N GLY A 672 -3.03 -27.72 15.01
CA GLY A 672 -3.59 -26.49 14.44
C GLY A 672 -4.70 -26.69 13.40
N TYR A 673 -5.44 -27.80 13.47
CA TYR A 673 -6.69 -28.02 12.74
C TYR A 673 -7.66 -28.94 13.51
N LEU A 674 -8.92 -29.04 13.07
CA LEU A 674 -9.90 -29.97 13.66
C LEU A 674 -9.79 -31.37 13.06
N VAL A 675 -9.87 -32.40 13.91
CA VAL A 675 -10.09 -33.80 13.49
C VAL A 675 -11.30 -34.38 14.21
N ASN A 676 -12.14 -35.14 13.52
CA ASN A 676 -13.24 -35.84 14.16
C ASN A 676 -12.71 -37.09 14.85
N GLN A 677 -12.99 -37.26 16.13
CA GLN A 677 -12.54 -38.41 16.91
C GLN A 677 -13.08 -39.75 16.36
N ASN A 678 -14.20 -39.72 15.64
CA ASN A 678 -14.87 -40.90 15.09
C ASN A 678 -14.71 -41.06 13.57
N GLY A 679 -13.90 -40.20 12.93
CA GLY A 679 -13.67 -40.21 11.48
C GLY A 679 -12.18 -40.39 11.15
N GLU A 680 -11.90 -40.80 9.92
CA GLU A 680 -10.53 -40.83 9.41
C GLU A 680 -10.00 -39.40 9.23
N PRO A 681 -8.73 -39.11 9.59
CA PRO A 681 -8.13 -37.82 9.28
C PRO A 681 -8.10 -37.57 7.77
N ASP A 682 -8.81 -36.53 7.29
CA ASP A 682 -8.78 -36.14 5.88
C ASP A 682 -7.48 -35.40 5.51
N THR A 683 -6.36 -36.11 5.51
CA THR A 683 -5.06 -35.53 5.15
C THR A 683 -5.03 -35.13 3.67
N ALA A 684 -5.77 -35.85 2.81
CA ALA A 684 -5.81 -35.58 1.37
C ALA A 684 -6.37 -34.19 1.04
N SER A 685 -7.52 -33.82 1.61
CA SER A 685 -8.10 -32.49 1.38
C SER A 685 -7.18 -31.38 1.91
N ARG A 686 -6.49 -31.59 3.03
CA ARG A 686 -5.52 -30.61 3.56
C ARG A 686 -4.33 -30.40 2.63
N VAL A 687 -3.78 -31.48 2.09
CA VAL A 687 -2.72 -31.41 1.06
C VAL A 687 -3.23 -30.67 -0.17
N GLU A 688 -4.45 -30.95 -0.63
CA GLU A 688 -5.06 -30.26 -1.77
C GLU A 688 -5.25 -28.76 -1.52
N LYS A 689 -5.68 -28.34 -0.32
CA LYS A 689 -5.77 -26.93 0.07
C LYS A 689 -4.40 -26.24 0.00
N ILE A 690 -3.35 -26.89 0.49
CA ILE A 690 -1.98 -26.35 0.43
C ILE A 690 -1.52 -26.21 -1.02
N ILE A 691 -1.67 -27.25 -1.84
CA ILE A 691 -1.28 -27.22 -3.25
C ILE A 691 -2.05 -26.13 -3.99
N SER A 692 -3.36 -26.01 -3.75
CA SER A 692 -4.19 -24.96 -4.32
C SER A 692 -3.72 -23.56 -3.91
N ALA A 693 -3.33 -23.37 -2.65
CA ALA A 693 -2.78 -22.10 -2.17
C ALA A 693 -1.43 -21.78 -2.85
N ILE A 694 -0.55 -22.76 -3.01
CA ILE A 694 0.73 -22.62 -3.74
C ILE A 694 0.48 -22.25 -5.20
N ASP A 695 -0.40 -22.97 -5.89
CA ASP A 695 -0.69 -22.77 -7.31
C ASP A 695 -1.36 -21.42 -7.55
N ASN A 696 -2.22 -20.96 -6.63
CA ASN A 696 -2.79 -19.63 -6.69
C ASN A 696 -1.73 -18.54 -6.43
N LEU A 697 -0.83 -18.75 -5.47
CA LEU A 697 0.26 -17.81 -5.20
C LEU A 697 1.22 -17.71 -6.39
N LYS A 698 1.54 -18.81 -7.07
CA LYS A 698 2.39 -18.83 -8.27
C LYS A 698 1.80 -18.06 -9.46
N LYS A 699 0.48 -17.90 -9.53
CA LYS A 699 -0.19 -17.09 -10.57
C LYS A 699 -0.04 -15.59 -10.34
N ASP A 700 0.49 -15.20 -9.18
CA ASP A 700 0.61 -13.82 -8.73
C ASP A 700 2.09 -13.40 -8.68
N PRO A 701 2.62 -12.81 -9.77
CA PRO A 701 4.04 -12.45 -9.84
C PRO A 701 4.45 -11.42 -8.78
N ALA A 702 3.52 -10.56 -8.35
CA ALA A 702 3.82 -9.48 -7.41
C ALA A 702 4.19 -9.98 -5.99
N ILE A 703 3.68 -11.15 -5.56
CA ILE A 703 4.02 -11.75 -4.27
C ILE A 703 4.89 -12.99 -4.41
N SER A 704 4.71 -13.81 -5.46
CA SER A 704 5.43 -15.08 -5.59
C SER A 704 6.96 -14.94 -5.58
N GLU A 705 7.49 -13.85 -6.14
CA GLU A 705 8.92 -13.53 -6.17
C GLU A 705 9.46 -13.00 -4.84
N ILE A 706 8.57 -12.53 -3.94
CA ILE A 706 8.98 -12.01 -2.65
C ILE A 706 9.47 -13.15 -1.76
N LYS A 707 10.66 -12.97 -1.19
CA LYS A 707 11.33 -13.98 -0.36
C LYS A 707 10.49 -14.42 0.84
N ASP A 708 9.93 -13.46 1.56
CA ASP A 708 9.11 -13.66 2.75
C ASP A 708 7.78 -12.92 2.61
N SER A 709 6.66 -13.64 2.71
CA SER A 709 5.31 -13.08 2.61
C SER A 709 4.38 -13.77 3.59
N PRO A 710 3.32 -13.09 4.08
CA PRO A 710 2.31 -13.71 4.93
C PRO A 710 1.73 -14.99 4.31
N GLU A 711 1.46 -15.00 2.99
CA GLU A 711 0.93 -16.16 2.28
C GLU A 711 1.89 -17.35 2.29
N LYS A 712 3.19 -17.11 2.04
CA LYS A 712 4.21 -18.17 2.15
C LYS A 712 4.30 -18.70 3.57
N ASN A 713 4.21 -17.83 4.57
CA ASN A 713 4.24 -18.21 5.98
C ASN A 713 3.03 -19.08 6.36
N GLN A 714 1.83 -18.72 5.92
CA GLN A 714 0.63 -19.55 6.11
C GLN A 714 0.75 -20.92 5.45
N ILE A 715 1.34 -21.00 4.25
CA ILE A 715 1.60 -22.28 3.56
C ILE A 715 2.62 -23.13 4.33
N ILE A 716 3.72 -22.52 4.79
CA ILE A 716 4.77 -23.24 5.52
C ILE A 716 4.20 -23.81 6.83
N VAL A 717 3.48 -22.98 7.61
CA VAL A 717 2.83 -23.43 8.86
C VAL A 717 1.83 -24.57 8.58
N ALA A 718 1.07 -24.49 7.49
CA ALA A 718 0.16 -25.56 7.09
C ALA A 718 0.88 -26.87 6.75
N ILE A 719 2.01 -26.79 6.01
CA ILE A 719 2.82 -27.98 5.68
C ILE A 719 3.36 -28.62 6.96
N LEU A 720 3.89 -27.80 7.89
CA LEU A 720 4.48 -28.27 9.15
C LEU A 720 3.47 -28.98 10.06
N ALA A 721 2.18 -28.67 9.94
CA ALA A 721 1.10 -29.32 10.68
C ALA A 721 0.71 -30.72 10.16
N LEU A 722 1.12 -31.07 8.92
CA LEU A 722 0.82 -32.37 8.34
C LEU A 722 1.62 -33.52 8.98
N PRO A 723 1.13 -34.77 8.89
CA PRO A 723 1.93 -35.95 9.19
C PRO A 723 3.25 -35.98 8.42
N GLU A 724 4.31 -36.52 9.03
CA GLU A 724 5.68 -36.52 8.52
C GLU A 724 5.81 -36.93 7.05
N LYS A 725 5.13 -38.00 6.64
CA LYS A 725 5.16 -38.49 5.25
C LYS A 725 4.70 -37.43 4.23
N ASP A 726 3.59 -36.76 4.49
CA ASP A 726 3.00 -35.78 3.57
C ASP A 726 3.70 -34.43 3.68
N ARG A 727 4.05 -34.02 4.90
CA ARG A 727 4.89 -32.86 5.18
C ARG A 727 6.18 -32.92 4.37
N ASP A 728 6.95 -33.99 4.53
CA ASP A 728 8.28 -34.10 3.92
C ASP A 728 8.20 -34.11 2.39
N LYS A 729 7.17 -34.76 1.84
CA LYS A 729 6.90 -34.74 0.39
C LYS A 729 6.68 -33.31 -0.13
N LEU A 730 5.87 -32.51 0.57
CA LEU A 730 5.60 -31.13 0.17
C LEU A 730 6.81 -30.21 0.37
N LEU A 731 7.54 -30.36 1.48
CA LEU A 731 8.77 -29.59 1.71
C LEU A 731 9.80 -29.87 0.60
N VAL A 732 10.02 -31.14 0.24
CA VAL A 732 10.94 -31.50 -0.86
C VAL A 732 10.51 -30.85 -2.18
N ALA A 733 9.22 -30.90 -2.50
CA ALA A 733 8.67 -30.41 -3.76
C ALA A 733 8.65 -28.88 -3.89
N TYR A 734 8.48 -28.15 -2.78
CA TYR A 734 8.21 -26.71 -2.80
C TYR A 734 9.23 -25.86 -2.04
N GLN A 735 10.32 -26.44 -1.51
CA GLN A 735 11.32 -25.71 -0.71
C GLN A 735 11.89 -24.45 -1.38
N ASP A 736 12.15 -24.48 -2.69
CA ASP A 736 12.70 -23.31 -3.39
C ASP A 736 11.67 -22.18 -3.47
N PHE A 737 10.43 -22.52 -3.80
CA PHE A 737 9.35 -21.55 -3.91
C PHE A 737 9.00 -20.91 -2.56
N LEU A 738 9.00 -21.71 -1.51
CA LEU A 738 8.73 -21.28 -0.14
C LEU A 738 9.93 -20.64 0.54
N ASN A 739 11.08 -20.55 -0.15
CA ASN A 739 12.34 -20.06 0.41
C ASN A 739 12.61 -20.70 1.78
N LEU A 740 12.57 -22.03 1.84
CA LEU A 740 12.89 -22.75 3.06
C LEU A 740 14.39 -22.74 3.29
N ARG A 741 14.78 -22.58 4.55
CA ARG A 741 16.18 -22.65 4.96
C ARG A 741 16.80 -24.01 4.58
N PRO A 742 18.07 -24.03 4.14
CA PRO A 742 18.79 -25.29 4.00
C PRO A 742 18.93 -25.97 5.38
N GLY A 743 18.83 -27.29 5.40
CA GLY A 743 19.11 -28.09 6.59
C GLY A 743 20.59 -28.02 6.93
N VAL A 744 20.90 -28.04 8.23
CA VAL A 744 22.28 -28.03 8.75
C VAL A 744 22.61 -29.38 9.36
N MET A 745 23.80 -29.89 9.06
CA MET A 745 24.32 -31.15 9.61
C MET A 745 25.69 -30.91 10.23
N THR A 746 25.89 -31.33 11.48
CA THR A 746 27.17 -31.18 12.18
C THR A 746 27.74 -32.54 12.62
N LEU A 747 28.97 -32.84 12.23
CA LEU A 747 29.70 -34.05 12.61
C LEU A 747 30.70 -33.73 13.72
N TYR A 748 30.59 -34.40 14.86
CA TYR A 748 31.50 -34.26 16.00
C TYR A 748 32.46 -35.44 16.07
N TYR A 749 33.70 -35.16 16.49
CA TYR A 749 34.77 -36.14 16.63
C TYR A 749 35.31 -36.07 18.06
N LEU A 750 34.90 -37.04 18.89
CA LEU A 750 35.21 -37.04 20.32
C LEU A 750 36.00 -38.29 20.71
N ASP A 751 36.80 -38.20 21.78
CA ASP A 751 37.38 -39.39 22.41
C ASP A 751 36.41 -40.08 23.39
N GLU A 752 36.88 -41.13 24.06
CA GLU A 752 36.11 -41.91 25.04
C GLU A 752 35.65 -41.08 26.25
N ASP A 753 36.35 -39.99 26.56
CA ASP A 753 36.05 -39.06 27.65
C ASP A 753 35.17 -37.88 27.18
N ARG A 754 34.63 -37.96 25.96
CA ARG A 754 33.84 -36.93 25.26
C ARG A 754 34.58 -35.61 25.03
N GLN A 755 35.91 -35.61 25.02
CA GLN A 755 36.69 -34.44 24.64
C GLN A 755 36.75 -34.30 23.12
N VAL A 756 36.67 -33.06 22.63
CA VAL A 756 36.80 -32.75 21.20
C VAL A 756 38.24 -32.99 20.77
N ILE A 757 38.44 -33.96 19.87
CA ILE A 757 39.78 -34.33 19.35
C ILE A 757 40.02 -33.85 17.92
N ALA A 758 38.98 -33.35 17.23
CA ALA A 758 39.07 -32.61 15.97
C ALA A 758 37.90 -31.62 15.84
N ALA A 759 38.10 -30.52 15.10
CA ALA A 759 37.04 -29.54 14.85
C ALA A 759 35.81 -30.19 14.19
N PRO A 760 34.57 -29.84 14.64
CA PRO A 760 33.35 -30.35 14.03
C PRO A 760 33.23 -29.91 12.56
N ASP A 761 32.70 -30.79 11.72
CA ASP A 761 32.35 -30.42 10.34
C ASP A 761 30.89 -29.99 10.29
N SER A 762 30.61 -28.78 9.83
CA SER A 762 29.25 -28.31 9.59
C SER A 762 28.99 -28.18 8.10
N GLN A 763 27.87 -28.71 7.64
CA GLN A 763 27.45 -28.69 6.24
C GLN A 763 26.00 -28.23 6.13
N THR A 764 25.67 -27.59 5.02
CA THR A 764 24.29 -27.19 4.69
C THR A 764 23.83 -27.89 3.43
N GLY A 765 22.57 -28.30 3.38
CA GLY A 765 22.00 -28.97 2.21
C GLY A 765 20.49 -28.83 2.11
N ARG A 766 19.92 -29.35 1.03
CA ARG A 766 18.48 -29.21 0.75
C ARG A 766 17.67 -30.14 1.63
N PHE A 767 16.46 -29.74 2.00
CA PHE A 767 15.60 -30.60 2.79
C PHE A 767 15.34 -31.94 2.07
N GLY A 768 15.50 -33.05 2.80
CA GLY A 768 15.31 -34.41 2.28
C GLY A 768 16.47 -34.96 1.45
N GLU A 769 17.52 -34.17 1.19
CA GLU A 769 18.74 -34.65 0.55
C GLU A 769 19.55 -35.53 1.51
N SER A 770 19.99 -36.70 1.05
CA SER A 770 20.88 -37.59 1.79
C SER A 770 22.35 -37.29 1.50
N ARG A 771 23.20 -37.48 2.51
CA ARG A 771 24.66 -37.42 2.40
C ARG A 771 25.30 -38.59 3.13
N GLN A 772 26.26 -39.22 2.47
CA GLN A 772 27.18 -40.17 3.10
C GLN A 772 28.25 -39.39 3.85
N CYS A 773 28.33 -39.60 5.16
CA CYS A 773 29.24 -38.92 6.07
C CYS A 773 30.25 -39.94 6.60
N GLN A 774 31.54 -39.60 6.53
CA GLN A 774 32.61 -40.51 6.93
C GLN A 774 33.32 -40.04 8.19
N ALA A 775 33.76 -41.01 9.00
CA ALA A 775 34.65 -40.78 10.12
C ALA A 775 35.99 -40.23 9.59
N LYS A 776 36.52 -39.18 10.22
CA LYS A 776 37.85 -38.66 9.90
C LYS A 776 38.94 -39.64 10.33
N ASN A 777 40.03 -39.68 9.58
CA ASN A 777 41.27 -40.27 10.08
C ASN A 777 41.95 -39.26 11.02
N ILE A 778 42.08 -39.59 12.31
CA ILE A 778 42.62 -38.69 13.33
C ILE A 778 43.91 -39.32 13.89
N PRO A 779 45.10 -38.71 13.70
CA PRO A 779 46.37 -39.28 14.15
C PRO A 779 46.40 -39.62 15.65
N GLY A 780 46.84 -40.82 16.00
CA GLY A 780 46.91 -41.30 17.39
C GLY A 780 45.59 -41.82 17.96
N TYR A 781 44.52 -41.81 17.15
CA TYR A 781 43.19 -42.25 17.53
C TYR A 781 42.64 -43.23 16.47
N GLN A 782 41.85 -44.20 16.91
CA GLN A 782 41.14 -45.15 16.06
C GLN A 782 39.65 -45.10 16.39
N LEU A 783 38.78 -45.16 15.38
CA LEU A 783 37.33 -45.20 15.60
C LEU A 783 36.99 -46.41 16.49
N LYS A 784 36.33 -46.15 17.63
CA LYS A 784 36.05 -47.16 18.65
C LYS A 784 34.71 -47.86 18.41
N GLU A 785 33.66 -47.10 18.12
CA GLU A 785 32.28 -47.55 18.01
C GLU A 785 31.61 -46.97 16.75
N GLY A 786 30.78 -47.79 16.09
CA GLY A 786 29.98 -47.40 14.94
C GLY A 786 30.58 -47.73 13.57
N THR A 787 29.83 -47.42 12.51
CA THR A 787 30.28 -47.58 11.12
C THR A 787 31.12 -46.38 10.68
N ALA A 788 32.21 -46.64 9.94
CA ALA A 788 33.09 -45.58 9.41
C ALA A 788 32.40 -44.66 8.39
N SER A 789 31.22 -45.05 7.91
CA SER A 789 30.32 -44.25 7.07
C SER A 789 28.91 -44.35 7.62
N ILE A 790 28.16 -43.25 7.58
CA ILE A 790 26.75 -43.18 7.93
C ILE A 790 26.01 -42.32 6.91
N GLU A 791 24.81 -42.73 6.52
CA GLU A 791 23.93 -41.89 5.73
C GLU A 791 23.08 -41.00 6.64
N LEU A 792 23.15 -39.70 6.43
CA LEU A 792 22.33 -38.72 7.13
C LEU A 792 21.52 -37.94 6.12
N ARG A 793 20.29 -37.59 6.50
CA ARG A 793 19.36 -36.84 5.67
C ARG A 793 19.16 -35.45 6.24
N TYR A 794 19.30 -34.41 5.42
CA TYR A 794 19.05 -33.04 5.84
C TYR A 794 17.59 -32.84 6.25
N GLN A 795 17.39 -32.29 7.45
CA GLN A 795 16.09 -31.97 8.03
C GLN A 795 15.97 -30.46 8.26
N LEU A 796 14.74 -29.99 8.54
CA LEU A 796 14.51 -28.59 8.90
C LEU A 796 15.20 -28.21 10.22
N LYS A 797 15.27 -29.13 11.18
CA LYS A 797 16.05 -28.96 12.41
C LYS A 797 17.50 -29.37 12.14
N PRO A 798 18.50 -28.64 12.68
CA PRO A 798 19.88 -29.08 12.62
C PRO A 798 20.01 -30.49 13.20
N ILE A 799 20.73 -31.36 12.48
CA ILE A 799 21.04 -32.72 12.94
C ILE A 799 22.53 -32.83 13.24
N SER A 800 22.87 -33.72 14.16
CA SER A 800 24.27 -33.99 14.48
C SER A 800 24.55 -35.47 14.64
N HIS A 801 25.75 -35.88 14.26
CA HIS A 801 26.27 -37.22 14.51
C HIS A 801 27.65 -37.14 15.15
N THR A 802 27.96 -38.09 16.03
CA THR A 802 29.23 -38.12 16.75
C THR A 802 29.97 -39.41 16.46
N PHE A 803 31.19 -39.30 15.94
CA PHE A 803 32.12 -40.42 15.83
C PHE A 803 33.01 -40.46 17.08
N ILE A 804 33.04 -41.61 17.77
CA ILE A 804 33.81 -41.81 19.02
C ILE A 804 35.10 -42.56 18.72
N TYR A 805 36.22 -42.03 19.21
CA TYR A 805 37.56 -42.57 18.97
C TYR A 805 38.24 -43.01 20.26
N LYS A 806 39.05 -44.07 20.14
CA LYS A 806 39.94 -44.58 21.18
C LYS A 806 41.37 -44.20 20.88
N LYS A 807 42.08 -43.72 21.89
CA LYS A 807 43.51 -43.42 21.78
C LYS A 807 44.31 -44.71 21.63
N VAL A 808 45.14 -44.79 20.59
CA VAL A 808 45.96 -45.99 20.31
C VAL A 808 47.33 -45.84 20.98
N ALA A 809 47.75 -46.86 21.75
CA ALA A 809 49.09 -46.89 22.36
C ALA A 809 50.16 -47.07 21.28
N LYS A 810 51.25 -46.29 21.37
CA LYS A 810 52.36 -46.36 20.39
C LYS A 810 53.01 -47.77 20.43
N PRO A 811 53.23 -48.45 19.29
CA PRO A 811 53.95 -49.72 19.27
C PRO A 811 55.45 -49.55 19.48
N VAL A 812 56.10 -50.50 20.15
CA VAL A 812 57.57 -50.62 20.28
C VAL A 812 58.14 -51.23 18.99
N LEU A 813 59.18 -50.63 18.41
CA LEU A 813 59.77 -50.97 17.11
C LEU A 813 61.19 -51.58 17.26
N PRO A 814 61.67 -52.39 16.29
CA PRO A 814 62.99 -53.04 16.31
C PRO A 814 64.18 -52.07 16.07
N ILE A 815 65.35 -52.46 16.59
CA ILE A 815 66.55 -51.63 16.88
C ILE A 815 67.23 -51.01 15.63
N ASN A 816 66.96 -51.51 14.43
CA ASN A 816 67.35 -50.88 13.16
C ASN A 816 66.12 -50.74 12.27
N LYS A 817 65.84 -49.52 11.79
CA LYS A 817 64.60 -49.20 11.07
C LYS A 817 64.90 -48.40 9.81
N LEU A 818 64.43 -48.89 8.67
CA LEU A 818 64.33 -48.13 7.42
C LEU A 818 62.85 -47.97 7.09
N VAL A 819 62.36 -46.74 7.02
CA VAL A 819 61.04 -46.42 6.48
C VAL A 819 61.24 -45.65 5.19
N LEU A 820 60.69 -46.17 4.11
CA LEU A 820 60.66 -45.49 2.82
C LEU A 820 59.34 -44.73 2.66
N LYS A 821 59.39 -43.65 1.89
CA LYS A 821 58.21 -42.97 1.35
C LYS A 821 58.29 -42.92 -0.17
N ASP A 822 57.13 -42.97 -0.81
CA ASP A 822 57.04 -42.70 -2.24
C ASP A 822 57.37 -41.22 -2.50
N VAL A 823 58.08 -40.97 -3.59
CA VAL A 823 58.52 -39.63 -3.98
C VAL A 823 57.81 -39.26 -5.28
N THR A 824 57.24 -38.05 -5.32
CA THR A 824 56.75 -37.48 -6.57
C THR A 824 57.73 -36.40 -7.03
N LEU A 825 58.19 -36.52 -8.27
CA LEU A 825 59.02 -35.54 -8.95
C LEU A 825 58.25 -34.97 -10.14
N ILE A 826 58.59 -33.77 -10.58
CA ILE A 826 58.12 -33.23 -11.86
C ILE A 826 59.19 -33.52 -12.91
N GLN A 827 58.78 -33.72 -14.16
CA GLN A 827 59.67 -34.02 -15.27
C GLN A 827 60.81 -33.01 -15.37
N GLY A 828 62.05 -33.50 -15.34
CA GLY A 828 63.30 -32.73 -15.34
C GLY A 828 63.84 -32.35 -13.96
N ASP A 829 63.16 -32.70 -12.86
CA ASP A 829 63.69 -32.51 -11.50
C ASP A 829 64.88 -33.45 -11.23
N ALA A 830 65.85 -33.01 -10.42
CA ALA A 830 66.97 -33.86 -10.03
C ALA A 830 66.51 -34.99 -9.09
N TRP A 831 66.91 -36.22 -9.39
CA TRP A 831 66.68 -37.36 -8.50
C TRP A 831 67.71 -37.38 -7.36
N ASP A 832 67.22 -37.30 -6.12
CA ASP A 832 68.01 -37.52 -4.91
C ASP A 832 67.45 -38.75 -4.14
N PRO A 833 68.24 -39.82 -3.98
CA PRO A 833 67.83 -41.03 -3.28
C PRO A 833 67.53 -40.83 -1.79
N GLU A 834 68.06 -39.78 -1.14
CA GLU A 834 67.70 -39.48 0.24
C GLU A 834 66.22 -39.07 0.37
N LEU A 835 65.61 -38.52 -0.69
CA LEU A 835 64.20 -38.11 -0.69
C LEU A 835 63.23 -39.28 -0.43
N ALA A 836 63.60 -40.51 -0.75
CA ALA A 836 62.79 -41.70 -0.50
C ALA A 836 62.88 -42.21 0.94
N ILE A 837 63.79 -41.67 1.75
CA ILE A 837 63.96 -42.06 3.15
C ILE A 837 63.04 -41.20 4.01
N ALA A 838 62.06 -41.84 4.65
CA ALA A 838 61.22 -41.19 5.66
C ALA A 838 61.88 -41.25 7.04
N GLU A 839 62.57 -42.35 7.34
CA GLU A 839 63.23 -42.58 8.61
C GLU A 839 64.35 -43.61 8.42
N LEU A 840 65.52 -43.32 9.00
CA LEU A 840 66.67 -44.23 9.01
C LEU A 840 67.28 -44.21 10.41
N ILE A 841 67.21 -45.35 11.11
CA ILE A 841 67.66 -45.50 12.49
C ILE A 841 68.64 -46.65 12.58
N LYS A 842 69.75 -46.39 13.27
CA LYS A 842 70.75 -47.38 13.68
C LYS A 842 70.90 -47.33 15.20
N ASP A 843 70.74 -48.46 15.86
CA ASP A 843 70.93 -48.58 17.33
C ASP A 843 70.13 -47.52 18.12
N ASP A 844 68.84 -47.34 17.78
CA ASP A 844 67.90 -46.36 18.36
C ASP A 844 68.28 -44.87 18.20
N ALA A 845 69.25 -44.52 17.34
CA ALA A 845 69.57 -43.15 16.98
C ALA A 845 69.35 -42.86 15.47
N PRO A 846 68.99 -41.62 15.09
CA PRO A 846 68.95 -41.22 13.68
C PRO A 846 70.29 -41.48 13.00
N TYR A 847 70.27 -42.18 11.87
CA TYR A 847 71.46 -42.51 11.11
C TYR A 847 71.47 -41.71 9.81
N ALA A 848 72.49 -40.89 9.60
CA ALA A 848 72.59 -40.04 8.43
C ALA A 848 72.69 -40.89 7.15
N PHE A 849 71.92 -40.53 6.12
CA PHE A 849 71.89 -41.27 4.84
C PHE A 849 73.29 -41.42 4.23
N SER A 850 74.08 -40.34 4.21
CA SER A 850 75.44 -40.36 3.69
C SER A 850 76.35 -41.35 4.42
N ASP A 851 76.21 -41.47 5.73
CA ASP A 851 77.04 -42.36 6.56
C ASP A 851 76.58 -43.81 6.41
N ALA A 852 75.27 -44.03 6.30
CA ALA A 852 74.69 -45.34 6.02
C ALA A 852 75.15 -45.90 4.67
N VAL A 853 75.18 -45.05 3.63
CA VAL A 853 75.68 -45.42 2.30
C VAL A 853 77.19 -45.66 2.32
N LYS A 854 77.97 -44.78 2.97
CA LYS A 854 79.44 -44.96 3.10
C LYS A 854 79.81 -46.24 3.86
N SER A 855 79.05 -46.59 4.89
CA SER A 855 79.29 -47.80 5.69
C SER A 855 78.95 -49.11 4.96
N GLY A 856 78.28 -49.04 3.80
CA GLY A 856 77.76 -50.20 3.07
C GLY A 856 76.50 -50.82 3.68
N LEU A 857 76.03 -50.32 4.83
CA LEU A 857 74.81 -50.80 5.48
C LEU A 857 73.55 -50.42 4.71
N LEU A 858 73.55 -49.28 4.01
CA LEU A 858 72.46 -48.87 3.11
C LEU A 858 72.95 -48.89 1.67
N THR A 859 72.33 -49.71 0.83
CA THR A 859 72.56 -49.71 -0.62
C THR A 859 71.25 -49.43 -1.35
N TYR A 860 71.34 -48.88 -2.56
CA TYR A 860 70.17 -48.60 -3.39
C TYR A 860 70.49 -48.67 -4.88
N THR A 861 69.51 -49.13 -5.66
CA THR A 861 69.63 -49.37 -7.10
C THR A 861 68.30 -49.07 -7.80
N PRO A 862 68.28 -48.36 -8.94
CA PRO A 862 69.43 -47.77 -9.66
C PRO A 862 70.00 -46.51 -8.99
N LYS A 863 71.25 -46.15 -9.31
CA LYS A 863 71.93 -44.96 -8.77
C LYS A 863 71.48 -43.64 -9.40
N THR A 864 70.91 -43.69 -10.60
CA THR A 864 70.35 -42.55 -11.34
C THR A 864 68.98 -42.92 -11.91
N LEU A 865 68.12 -41.92 -12.07
CA LEU A 865 66.80 -42.06 -12.72
C LEU A 865 66.69 -41.07 -13.88
N ASN A 866 66.06 -41.49 -14.98
CA ASN A 866 65.74 -40.58 -16.09
C ASN A 866 64.47 -39.79 -15.77
N THR A 867 64.63 -38.67 -15.07
CA THR A 867 63.51 -37.81 -14.70
C THR A 867 63.00 -36.94 -15.85
N ASP A 868 63.63 -36.95 -17.03
CA ASP A 868 63.14 -36.25 -18.23
C ASP A 868 61.96 -36.96 -18.90
N LYS A 869 61.56 -38.13 -18.42
CA LYS A 869 60.38 -38.87 -18.91
C LYS A 869 59.41 -39.14 -17.77
N ALA A 870 58.18 -38.65 -17.92
CA ALA A 870 57.10 -38.95 -16.98
C ALA A 870 56.79 -40.45 -16.94
N GLY A 871 56.54 -40.98 -15.74
CA GLY A 871 56.35 -42.40 -15.46
C GLY A 871 56.64 -42.75 -13.99
N VAL A 872 56.42 -44.01 -13.61
CA VAL A 872 56.75 -44.52 -12.28
C VAL A 872 58.02 -45.36 -12.37
N TYR A 873 59.01 -45.05 -11.53
CA TYR A 873 60.27 -45.77 -11.38
C TYR A 873 60.31 -46.44 -10.00
N GLU A 874 60.86 -47.65 -9.93
CA GLU A 874 61.05 -48.35 -8.65
C GLU A 874 62.52 -48.31 -8.25
N VAL A 875 62.80 -47.87 -7.03
CA VAL A 875 64.16 -47.86 -6.45
C VAL A 875 64.20 -48.84 -5.28
N ASN A 876 65.06 -49.83 -5.39
CA ASN A 876 65.26 -50.84 -4.37
C ASN A 876 66.31 -50.36 -3.37
N TYR A 877 65.95 -50.23 -2.10
CA TYR A 877 66.87 -49.98 -0.99
C TYR A 877 67.11 -51.28 -0.22
N SER A 878 68.34 -51.50 0.24
CA SER A 878 68.69 -52.58 1.17
C SER A 878 69.39 -51.99 2.37
N TYR A 879 68.80 -52.17 3.57
CA TYR A 879 69.38 -51.71 4.83
C TYR A 879 69.64 -52.90 5.76
N ALA A 880 70.90 -53.08 6.15
CA ALA A 880 71.36 -54.20 6.98
C ALA A 880 70.89 -55.58 6.46
N GLY A 881 70.77 -55.74 5.13
CA GLY A 881 70.36 -56.98 4.47
C GLY A 881 68.85 -57.12 4.19
N VAL A 882 68.01 -56.22 4.70
CA VAL A 882 66.56 -56.21 4.42
C VAL A 882 66.26 -55.27 3.26
N THR A 883 65.59 -55.78 2.22
CA THR A 883 65.22 -55.00 1.04
C THR A 883 63.84 -54.38 1.17
N SER A 884 63.68 -53.18 0.64
CA SER A 884 62.42 -52.45 0.55
C SER A 884 62.42 -51.60 -0.73
N VAL A 885 61.23 -51.36 -1.29
CA VAL A 885 61.09 -50.66 -2.57
C VAL A 885 60.38 -49.33 -2.34
N ALA A 886 60.91 -48.24 -2.91
CA ALA A 886 60.23 -46.96 -2.99
C ALA A 886 59.76 -46.70 -4.43
N LYS A 887 58.53 -46.20 -4.60
CA LYS A 887 58.04 -45.78 -5.91
C LYS A 887 58.28 -44.28 -6.13
N ILE A 888 58.95 -43.97 -7.23
CA ILE A 888 59.29 -42.60 -7.64
C ILE A 888 58.42 -42.25 -8.84
N THR A 889 57.40 -41.43 -8.64
CA THR A 889 56.49 -41.01 -9.71
C THR A 889 56.97 -39.69 -10.30
N VAL A 890 57.44 -39.71 -11.55
CA VAL A 890 57.75 -38.51 -12.32
C VAL A 890 56.50 -38.08 -13.08
N GLN A 891 55.93 -36.93 -12.74
CA GLN A 891 54.75 -36.37 -13.39
C GLN A 891 55.14 -35.39 -14.49
N ALA A 892 54.34 -35.31 -15.56
CA ALA A 892 54.54 -34.30 -16.60
C ALA A 892 54.35 -32.88 -16.01
N GLY A 893 55.21 -31.94 -16.40
CA GLY A 893 55.11 -30.55 -15.96
C GLY A 893 53.84 -29.86 -16.50
N LYS A 894 53.13 -29.10 -15.64
CA LYS A 894 51.84 -28.45 -15.95
C LYS A 894 51.96 -26.96 -16.28
N GLN A 895 53.08 -26.55 -16.88
CA GLN A 895 53.27 -25.14 -17.27
C GLN A 895 52.26 -24.76 -18.35
N SER A 896 51.56 -23.65 -18.17
CA SER A 896 50.61 -23.11 -19.15
C SER A 896 50.74 -21.60 -19.23
N ILE A 897 50.36 -21.01 -20.37
CA ILE A 897 50.21 -19.56 -20.49
C ILE A 897 49.04 -19.26 -21.43
N ASP A 898 48.18 -18.33 -21.02
CA ASP A 898 47.06 -17.86 -21.84
C ASP A 898 46.92 -16.33 -21.82
N ALA A 899 46.50 -15.80 -22.96
CA ALA A 899 46.39 -14.38 -23.24
C ALA A 899 45.33 -14.16 -24.34
N LYS A 900 44.70 -12.97 -24.34
CA LYS A 900 43.65 -12.55 -25.29
C LYS A 900 44.14 -11.48 -26.26
N ASP A 901 43.46 -11.35 -27.40
CA ASP A 901 43.66 -10.27 -28.38
C ASP A 901 43.11 -8.93 -27.88
N SER A 902 43.55 -7.80 -28.47
CA SER A 902 42.99 -6.46 -28.19
C SER A 902 42.94 -5.56 -29.44
N THR A 903 42.08 -4.54 -29.39
CA THR A 903 41.99 -3.48 -30.41
C THR A 903 42.14 -2.12 -29.74
N LEU A 904 43.02 -1.28 -30.28
CA LEU A 904 43.34 0.07 -29.81
C LEU A 904 43.21 1.07 -30.95
N PHE A 905 43.18 2.36 -30.63
CA PHE A 905 43.28 3.44 -31.60
C PHE A 905 44.64 4.15 -31.52
N ILE A 906 45.08 4.80 -32.60
CA ILE A 906 46.37 5.52 -32.64
C ILE A 906 46.50 6.47 -31.44
N GLY A 907 47.59 6.31 -30.68
CA GLY A 907 47.93 7.10 -29.50
C GLY A 907 47.37 6.56 -28.17
N ASP A 908 46.59 5.48 -28.17
CA ASP A 908 46.25 4.77 -26.91
C ASP A 908 47.51 4.13 -26.31
N LYS A 909 47.57 4.01 -24.97
CA LYS A 909 48.63 3.24 -24.31
C LYS A 909 48.28 1.76 -24.34
N TRP A 910 49.23 0.91 -24.71
CA TRP A 910 49.10 -0.54 -24.59
C TRP A 910 49.93 -1.05 -23.42
N SER A 911 49.38 -1.95 -22.61
CA SER A 911 50.10 -2.70 -21.57
C SER A 911 49.89 -4.19 -21.83
N ALA A 912 50.98 -4.95 -21.83
CA ALA A 912 50.92 -6.40 -22.03
C ALA A 912 50.13 -7.12 -20.91
N GLU A 913 50.07 -6.53 -19.71
CA GLU A 913 49.28 -7.10 -18.60
C GLU A 913 47.77 -7.14 -18.91
N ASP A 914 47.25 -6.16 -19.66
CA ASP A 914 45.81 -6.08 -19.99
C ASP A 914 45.33 -7.24 -20.88
N ASN A 915 46.27 -7.83 -21.62
CA ASN A 915 46.04 -8.96 -22.51
C ASN A 915 46.36 -10.31 -21.86
N PHE A 916 47.06 -10.32 -20.73
CA PHE A 916 47.37 -11.55 -20.00
C PHE A 916 46.12 -12.08 -19.29
N ILE A 917 45.89 -13.40 -19.36
CA ILE A 917 44.77 -14.06 -18.65
C ILE A 917 45.30 -14.82 -17.45
N SER A 918 46.20 -15.78 -17.69
CA SER A 918 46.75 -16.62 -16.62
C SER A 918 48.01 -17.36 -17.06
N THR A 919 48.80 -17.80 -16.09
CA THR A 919 49.91 -18.72 -16.33
C THR A 919 50.14 -19.59 -15.10
N THR A 920 50.68 -20.79 -15.32
CA THR A 920 51.01 -21.73 -14.24
C THR A 920 52.47 -22.17 -14.29
N ASP A 921 53.06 -22.42 -13.12
CA ASP A 921 54.40 -22.98 -13.01
C ASP A 921 54.46 -24.49 -13.35
N LYS A 922 55.63 -25.12 -13.19
CA LYS A 922 55.82 -26.57 -13.48
C LYS A 922 54.91 -27.47 -12.64
N SER A 923 54.49 -26.98 -11.47
CA SER A 923 53.62 -27.67 -10.51
C SER A 923 52.13 -27.40 -10.75
N GLY A 924 51.78 -26.48 -11.64
CA GLY A 924 50.40 -26.08 -11.94
C GLY A 924 49.86 -24.95 -11.04
N HIS A 925 50.70 -24.31 -10.21
CA HIS A 925 50.28 -23.16 -9.41
C HIS A 925 50.23 -21.90 -10.26
N MET A 926 49.21 -21.07 -10.03
CA MET A 926 49.08 -19.78 -10.72
C MET A 926 50.24 -18.86 -10.36
N MET A 927 50.82 -18.24 -11.38
CA MET A 927 51.79 -17.16 -11.21
C MET A 927 51.17 -15.83 -11.65
N SER A 928 51.65 -14.74 -11.05
CA SER A 928 51.31 -13.38 -11.49
C SER A 928 52.00 -13.05 -12.81
N PHE A 929 51.48 -12.05 -13.51
CA PHE A 929 52.06 -11.55 -14.76
C PHE A 929 53.52 -11.11 -14.55
N ASN A 930 54.40 -11.45 -15.49
CA ASN A 930 55.78 -10.97 -15.53
C ASN A 930 56.09 -10.40 -16.92
N PRO A 931 56.54 -9.14 -17.04
CA PRO A 931 56.90 -8.54 -18.33
C PRO A 931 57.91 -9.33 -19.16
N SER A 932 58.81 -10.12 -18.53
CA SER A 932 59.77 -10.96 -19.25
C SER A 932 59.12 -12.12 -20.02
N MET A 933 57.83 -12.37 -19.83
CA MET A 933 57.08 -13.37 -20.58
C MET A 933 56.70 -12.88 -21.99
N VAL A 934 56.83 -11.58 -22.29
CA VAL A 934 56.29 -10.97 -23.51
C VAL A 934 57.39 -10.74 -24.54
N SER A 935 57.13 -11.09 -25.80
CA SER A 935 58.16 -11.06 -26.86
C SER A 935 58.67 -9.66 -27.22
N HIS A 936 57.78 -8.67 -27.26
CA HIS A 936 58.09 -7.26 -27.52
C HIS A 936 56.87 -6.38 -27.23
N ASP A 937 57.10 -5.07 -27.16
CA ASP A 937 56.05 -4.05 -27.00
C ASP A 937 55.30 -3.77 -28.34
N VAL A 938 54.15 -3.09 -28.27
CA VAL A 938 53.34 -2.71 -29.45
C VAL A 938 53.45 -1.20 -29.71
N ASP A 939 53.87 -0.80 -30.91
CA ASP A 939 53.93 0.61 -31.33
C ASP A 939 52.52 1.13 -31.66
N THR A 940 51.87 1.77 -30.70
CA THR A 940 50.51 2.31 -30.86
C THR A 940 50.46 3.65 -31.61
N SER A 941 51.59 4.18 -32.07
CA SER A 941 51.62 5.40 -32.90
C SER A 941 51.30 5.13 -34.38
N LYS A 942 51.34 3.87 -34.82
CA LYS A 942 51.07 3.45 -36.20
C LYS A 942 49.92 2.45 -36.24
N ALA A 943 48.91 2.72 -37.07
CA ALA A 943 47.87 1.74 -37.35
C ALA A 943 48.47 0.49 -37.99
N GLY A 944 47.98 -0.68 -37.58
CA GLY A 944 48.56 -1.96 -37.98
C GLY A 944 48.11 -3.11 -37.09
N ILE A 945 48.48 -4.32 -37.49
CA ILE A 945 48.23 -5.55 -36.74
C ILE A 945 49.58 -6.07 -36.22
N TYR A 946 49.71 -6.15 -34.90
CA TYR A 946 50.93 -6.59 -34.21
C TYR A 946 50.70 -7.98 -33.59
N ARG A 947 51.63 -8.91 -33.79
CA ARG A 947 51.58 -10.25 -33.16
C ARG A 947 52.53 -10.29 -31.98
N VAL A 948 52.03 -10.47 -30.77
CA VAL A 948 52.83 -10.52 -29.54
C VAL A 948 52.73 -11.91 -28.95
N SER A 949 53.87 -12.50 -28.56
CA SER A 949 53.93 -13.84 -27.97
C SER A 949 54.23 -13.78 -26.47
N TYR A 950 53.42 -14.49 -25.69
CA TYR A 950 53.57 -14.72 -24.26
C TYR A 950 54.20 -16.11 -24.07
N ARG A 951 55.29 -16.21 -23.31
CA ARG A 951 56.02 -17.46 -23.08
C ARG A 951 56.33 -17.66 -21.59
N ASN A 952 56.03 -18.85 -21.10
CA ASN A 952 56.44 -19.31 -19.77
C ASN A 952 56.98 -20.75 -19.87
N GLY A 953 58.31 -20.89 -19.73
CA GLY A 953 58.99 -22.16 -19.96
C GLY A 953 58.81 -22.64 -21.40
N SER A 954 58.26 -23.85 -21.56
CA SER A 954 57.92 -24.42 -22.87
C SER A 954 56.55 -23.96 -23.41
N ALA A 955 55.65 -23.44 -22.56
CA ALA A 955 54.32 -22.99 -22.98
C ALA A 955 54.41 -21.62 -23.67
N THR A 956 53.77 -21.48 -24.84
CA THR A 956 53.77 -20.25 -25.63
C THR A 956 52.38 -19.97 -26.19
N LYS A 957 51.91 -18.71 -26.12
CA LYS A 957 50.65 -18.24 -26.72
C LYS A 957 50.88 -16.92 -27.46
N THR A 958 50.52 -16.86 -28.73
CA THR A 958 50.62 -15.63 -29.54
C THR A 958 49.24 -14.98 -29.68
N ILE A 959 49.17 -13.68 -29.40
CA ILE A 959 47.97 -12.85 -29.56
C ILE A 959 48.16 -11.84 -30.69
N THR A 960 47.05 -11.24 -31.10
CA THR A 960 46.98 -10.18 -32.09
C THR A 960 46.48 -8.88 -31.45
N VAL A 961 47.26 -7.80 -31.58
CA VAL A 961 46.88 -6.44 -31.15
C VAL A 961 46.67 -5.58 -32.40
N THR A 962 45.45 -5.09 -32.58
CA THR A 962 45.07 -4.28 -33.76
C THR A 962 44.99 -2.81 -33.39
N VAL A 963 45.84 -1.96 -33.98
CA VAL A 963 45.80 -0.49 -33.83
C VAL A 963 45.10 0.11 -35.04
N LYS A 964 44.00 0.84 -34.84
CA LYS A 964 43.20 1.48 -35.91
C LYS A 964 43.38 3.00 -35.90
N GLU A 965 43.26 3.63 -37.06
CA GLU A 965 43.18 5.09 -37.14
C GLU A 965 41.86 5.61 -36.53
N ARG A 966 41.91 6.73 -35.81
CA ARG A 966 40.67 7.43 -35.41
C ARG A 966 40.19 8.24 -36.61
N SER A 967 39.07 7.83 -37.22
CA SER A 967 38.42 8.57 -38.29
C SER A 967 38.04 9.97 -37.80
N SER A 968 38.69 11.02 -38.30
CA SER A 968 38.30 12.41 -38.06
C SER A 968 37.74 13.00 -39.35
N GLY A 969 36.41 13.17 -39.39
CA GLY A 969 35.71 13.94 -40.40
C GLY A 969 34.73 14.89 -39.72
N ILE A 970 35.11 16.17 -39.66
CA ILE A 970 34.26 17.32 -39.35
C ILE A 970 33.79 17.94 -40.68
N HIS A 971 32.50 18.28 -40.76
CA HIS A 971 31.91 19.50 -41.33
C HIS A 971 30.43 19.48 -40.90
N GLN A 972 29.76 20.50 -40.35
CA GLN A 972 29.99 21.86 -39.83
C GLN A 972 28.66 22.15 -39.05
N GLU A 973 28.58 22.90 -37.94
CA GLU A 973 28.69 24.36 -37.88
C GLU A 973 28.71 24.84 -36.41
N ASN A 974 29.61 25.80 -36.17
CA ASN A 974 29.74 26.79 -35.08
C ASN A 974 28.64 26.92 -34.00
N THR A 975 29.06 27.07 -32.73
CA THR A 975 29.34 28.41 -32.15
C THR A 975 29.98 28.34 -30.75
N GLN A 976 30.67 29.43 -30.43
CA GLN A 976 31.61 29.67 -29.33
C GLN A 976 31.00 29.68 -27.93
N SER A 977 31.86 29.42 -26.93
CA SER A 977 31.87 30.18 -25.67
C SER A 977 33.27 30.18 -25.06
N PRO A 978 33.89 31.36 -24.86
CA PRO A 978 35.02 31.52 -23.95
C PRO A 978 34.55 31.98 -22.55
N LYS A 979 35.42 31.72 -21.59
CA LYS A 979 35.36 32.13 -20.18
C LYS A 979 35.35 33.67 -20.03
N ASP A 980 34.67 34.18 -18.99
CA ASP A 980 35.28 34.98 -17.90
C ASP A 980 34.23 35.61 -16.96
N LYS A 981 34.58 35.71 -15.67
CA LYS A 981 33.98 36.62 -14.66
C LYS A 981 34.65 38.00 -14.79
N PRO A 982 34.00 39.17 -14.51
CA PRO A 982 33.94 39.70 -13.14
C PRO A 982 32.77 40.64 -12.75
N VAL A 983 32.46 40.63 -11.45
CA VAL A 983 32.09 41.67 -10.45
C VAL A 983 31.54 43.08 -10.86
N VAL A 984 30.50 43.56 -10.14
CA VAL A 984 30.37 44.85 -9.36
C VAL A 984 29.02 45.61 -9.51
N THR A 985 28.38 45.84 -8.34
CA THR A 985 27.45 46.92 -7.88
C THR A 985 26.04 47.15 -8.43
N GLY A 986 25.13 47.47 -7.50
CA GLY A 986 23.94 48.28 -7.75
C GLY A 986 22.92 48.30 -6.60
N ASN A 987 23.11 49.20 -5.63
CA ASN A 987 22.12 49.61 -4.62
C ASN A 987 20.78 50.06 -5.25
N THR A 988 19.66 49.89 -4.55
CA THR A 988 18.94 51.01 -3.88
C THR A 988 17.60 50.58 -3.24
N ASN A 989 17.32 51.26 -2.13
CA ASN A 989 16.15 51.19 -1.26
C ASN A 989 14.82 51.55 -1.97
N ASN A 990 13.68 51.08 -1.45
CA ASN A 990 12.77 52.02 -0.76
C ASN A 990 11.62 51.36 0.03
N SER A 991 11.32 52.09 1.10
CA SER A 991 10.43 51.92 2.24
C SER A 991 8.96 52.23 1.93
N TYR A 992 8.12 52.10 2.97
CA TYR A 992 6.79 52.69 3.22
C TYR A 992 5.58 51.80 2.92
N ASP A 993 4.53 51.70 3.74
CA ASP A 993 4.24 52.14 5.12
C ASP A 993 2.98 51.38 5.59
N LYS A 994 2.78 51.37 6.91
CA LYS A 994 1.70 50.76 7.68
C LYS A 994 0.30 51.28 7.32
N GLY A 995 -0.68 50.39 7.42
CA GLY A 995 -2.09 50.73 7.60
C GLY A 995 -2.81 49.67 8.43
N LYS A 996 -3.08 49.99 9.71
CA LYS A 996 -4.01 49.26 10.59
C LYS A 996 -5.45 49.57 10.15
N ASP A 997 -6.33 48.57 10.06
CA ASP A 997 -7.52 48.51 10.93
C ASP A 997 -8.48 47.31 10.68
N ARG A 998 -9.02 46.85 11.81
CA ARG A 998 -10.36 46.26 12.05
C ARG A 998 -10.70 44.86 11.50
N LEU A 999 -10.46 43.89 12.39
CA LEU A 999 -11.07 42.56 12.41
C LEU A 999 -12.60 42.64 12.55
N LYS A 1000 -13.34 42.16 11.55
CA LYS A 1000 -14.72 41.68 11.70
C LYS A 1000 -14.67 40.19 12.05
N VAL A 1001 -15.20 39.84 13.22
CA VAL A 1001 -15.51 38.46 13.64
C VAL A 1001 -16.79 38.01 12.92
N LEU A 1002 -16.87 36.72 12.53
CA LEU A 1002 -18.04 35.80 12.42
C LEU A 1002 -17.75 34.67 11.38
N PRO A 1003 -18.46 33.51 11.33
CA PRO A 1003 -19.24 32.78 12.34
C PRO A 1003 -18.63 31.38 12.66
N LYS A 1004 -19.17 30.68 13.67
CA LYS A 1004 -18.78 29.30 14.00
C LYS A 1004 -19.29 28.34 12.93
N THR A 1005 -18.40 27.61 12.27
CA THR A 1005 -18.72 26.36 11.56
C THR A 1005 -19.27 25.37 12.57
N GLY A 1006 -20.21 24.50 12.18
CA GLY A 1006 -20.87 23.50 13.05
C GLY A 1006 -19.90 22.49 13.68
N GLU A 1007 -19.04 22.95 14.58
CA GLU A 1007 -18.17 22.18 15.45
C GLU A 1007 -19.03 21.51 16.51
N THR A 1008 -19.59 20.37 16.19
CA THR A 1008 -19.97 19.38 17.20
C THR A 1008 -19.04 18.19 17.08
N SER A 1009 -18.15 18.07 18.07
CA SER A 1009 -17.38 16.86 18.34
C SER A 1009 -18.32 15.64 18.36
N PRO A 1010 -18.03 14.56 17.61
CA PRO A 1010 -18.88 13.38 17.62
C PRO A 1010 -18.50 12.52 18.83
N LYS A 1011 -19.21 12.68 19.96
CA LYS A 1011 -19.37 11.58 20.91
C LYS A 1011 -20.57 10.73 20.48
N ILE A 1012 -20.26 9.66 19.74
CA ILE A 1012 -20.86 8.31 19.79
C ILE A 1012 -22.39 8.25 20.02
N LYS A 1013 -23.16 7.83 19.00
CA LYS A 1013 -23.81 6.50 18.92
C LYS A 1013 -24.60 6.31 17.62
N ILE A 1014 -24.22 5.26 16.89
CA ILE A 1014 -25.01 4.61 15.84
C ILE A 1014 -26.10 3.78 16.52
N LEU A 1015 -27.38 4.00 16.17
CA LEU A 1015 -28.35 2.91 16.03
C LEU A 1015 -29.52 3.33 15.12
N VAL A 1016 -29.78 2.50 14.13
CA VAL A 1016 -30.82 2.62 13.11
C VAL A 1016 -32.18 2.24 13.68
N GLY A 1017 -33.20 3.06 13.40
CA GLY A 1017 -34.55 2.62 12.99
C GLY A 1017 -35.51 1.98 14.01
N ILE A 1018 -36.71 2.59 14.07
CA ILE A 1018 -38.00 2.01 14.50
C ILE A 1018 -38.21 1.90 16.02
N THR A 1019 -38.65 3.00 16.66
CA THR A 1019 -39.72 3.04 17.69
C THR A 1019 -39.88 4.46 18.27
N MET A 1020 -40.71 5.32 17.66
CA MET A 1020 -41.30 6.50 18.34
C MET A 1020 -42.59 6.96 17.62
N VAL A 1021 -43.65 6.15 17.72
CA VAL A 1021 -45.05 6.59 17.49
C VAL A 1021 -45.91 6.37 18.75
N LEU A 1022 -45.34 5.98 19.90
CA LEU A 1022 -46.17 5.56 21.05
C LEU A 1022 -45.85 6.24 22.39
N THR A 1023 -45.38 7.48 22.41
CA THR A 1023 -45.28 8.23 23.69
C THR A 1023 -45.33 9.76 23.52
N ALA A 1024 -46.35 10.25 22.81
CA ALA A 1024 -46.74 11.67 22.82
C ALA A 1024 -48.25 11.86 23.09
N CYS A 1025 -48.88 10.94 23.83
CA CYS A 1025 -50.27 11.05 24.30
C CYS A 1025 -50.43 10.96 25.83
N LEU A 1026 -49.35 11.06 26.64
CA LEU A 1026 -49.44 10.89 28.09
C LEU A 1026 -48.84 12.02 28.95
N VAL A 1027 -48.69 13.23 28.40
CA VAL A 1027 -48.39 14.44 29.21
C VAL A 1027 -49.30 15.61 28.82
N SER A 1028 -50.59 15.30 28.61
CA SER A 1028 -51.68 16.30 28.59
C SER A 1028 -52.76 16.02 29.65
N TYR A 1029 -52.47 15.17 30.64
CA TYR A 1029 -53.42 14.82 31.69
C TYR A 1029 -52.78 14.85 33.08
N LYS A 1030 -52.60 16.07 33.61
CA LYS A 1030 -52.74 16.48 35.03
C LYS A 1030 -52.02 17.81 35.25
N VAL A 1031 -52.74 18.92 35.08
CA VAL A 1031 -52.95 20.01 36.07
C VAL A 1031 -53.71 21.13 35.34
N ARG A 1032 -55.04 21.03 35.32
CA ARG A 1032 -55.93 22.19 35.49
C ARG A 1032 -57.32 21.68 35.89
N LYS A 1033 -57.49 21.51 37.20
CA LYS A 1033 -58.78 21.33 37.86
C LYS A 1033 -58.93 22.51 38.82
N ARG A 1034 -59.85 23.43 38.49
CA ARG A 1034 -60.62 24.38 39.34
C ARG A 1034 -61.16 25.47 38.39
N THR A 1035 -62.45 25.36 38.01
CA THR A 1035 -63.62 26.07 38.58
C THR A 1035 -63.46 27.58 38.37
N ASP A 1036 -64.24 28.29 37.56
CA ASP A 1036 -65.62 28.12 37.06
C ASP A 1036 -65.75 28.48 35.57
#